data_AF-A0AAI8CIS1-F1
#
_entry.id   AF-A0AAI8CIS1-F1
#
_cell.length_a   1.000
_cell.length_b   1.000
_cell.length_c   1.000
_cell.angle_alpha   90.00
_cell.angle_beta   90.00
_cell.angle_gamma   90.00
#
_symmetry.space_group_name_H-M   'P 1'
#
loop_
_entity.id
_entity.type
_entity.pdbx_description
1 polymer ?
#
loop_
_entity_poly.entity_id
_entity_poly.type
_entity_poly.pdbx_seq_one_letter_code
_entity_poly.pdbx_strand_id
1 'polypeptide(L)'
;MSEGTIRINKVLREFNISLERAVDFLKDKGFTIESNPNTKITEEIYGILSNQFAGDKGNKDASKEVGEEKRKEKEALRLEREYELEQKRIEEERARQEVIKAKAAALSGPKKVGKIDLNPKPVVKPEVEAPKVEVEPVAKEVSKPVIQEKPVEKIEPKQEKPVEVKVKPVVVPPVEKKVEKVVEKPQLKEVKPIVEPKVETKTDKPATSPSVEAGQVVEERYETQYQKLSGATFTGQKIDLSQFEKPKKKKEDSKPNQGGNNNHQGGDANKKKRNRIPSKQNNQSNKPDGNNNNGQGNRGNQGANHGNKGGNKFNKKAPVVKVEPTEEEVKNQIKETLERLQGKGNKSKAAKYRRDKRDSHRERNEAELAAQEEGSKVLKVTEFVTVGEIATMMDVPITKVIGTCMSLGIMVTMNQRLDAETLTIVTDEFGYEVQFTTADIEETIEVVEDKPEDLKERAPIVTVMGHVDHGKTSLLDYIRKTNVIAGESGGITQHIGAYGVELENGQEITFLDTPGHEAFTAMRARGAQVTDIAIIVVAADDDIMPQTKEAISHAQAAGVPIIFAINKIDKATANPDKIKEKLAAMNFLVEEWGGKYQSHDISAKMGIGVKELLEKVLLEAEILELKANPDKPAVGTVVEAFLDKGRGYVSTILVQAGTLKIGDYVLAGKHHGKIRAMQDERGHSVKEAGPSTPVSILGLDGAPTAGDKFNVFEDEREAKQIAAKRTQLLREQSVRTQRHITLDEIGRRIALGQFKELNIILKGDVDGSVEALSDSFSKLSTEEIQINIIHKGVGAITESDVMLASASDAIIIGFNVRPQGNAKSLAEKEEIDIRHYSIIYAAIDDLRDAMEGMLSPEFKEEITGTAEIRELFKISKVGTIAGCMVTDGKIFKSNKIRLIREGVVIYTGELLALKRFKDDVKEVSKGYDCGMQIKGYNDIQEYDVIEGFTTVEVKKKLK
;
A
#
# COMPACT_ATOMS: atom_id res chain seq x y z
N MET A 1 40.17 -57.33 27.03
CA MET A 1 40.37 -55.88 26.90
C MET A 1 39.03 -55.26 26.48
N SER A 2 38.76 -54.00 26.80
CA SER A 2 37.49 -53.34 26.49
C SER A 2 37.70 -52.22 25.47
N GLU A 3 37.28 -52.46 24.23
CA GLU A 3 37.46 -51.51 23.11
C GLU A 3 36.56 -50.27 23.26
N GLY A 4 37.09 -49.10 22.91
CA GLY A 4 36.42 -47.82 23.06
C GLY A 4 35.31 -47.59 22.04
N THR A 5 34.05 -47.80 22.43
CA THR A 5 32.91 -47.48 21.54
C THR A 5 32.53 -45.98 21.60
N ILE A 6 32.72 -45.26 20.50
CA ILE A 6 32.39 -43.83 20.36
C ILE A 6 30.99 -43.71 19.70
N ARG A 7 30.18 -42.71 20.04
CA ARG A 7 28.89 -42.47 19.34
C ARG A 7 29.10 -41.60 18.10
N ILE A 8 28.47 -41.94 16.97
CA ILE A 8 28.65 -41.21 15.70
C ILE A 8 28.34 -39.71 15.83
N ASN A 9 27.29 -39.31 16.55
CA ASN A 9 26.93 -37.90 16.80
C ASN A 9 28.04 -37.09 17.52
N LYS A 10 28.94 -37.71 18.28
CA LYS A 10 30.13 -37.01 18.81
C LYS A 10 31.06 -36.60 17.65
N VAL A 11 31.27 -37.51 16.71
CA VAL A 11 32.12 -37.35 15.51
C VAL A 11 31.52 -36.33 14.55
N LEU A 12 30.22 -36.43 14.25
CA LEU A 12 29.50 -35.45 13.42
C LEU A 12 29.64 -34.02 13.96
N ARG A 13 29.54 -33.85 15.29
CA ARG A 13 29.72 -32.54 15.96
C ARG A 13 31.16 -32.05 15.94
N GLU A 14 32.13 -32.95 16.02
CA GLU A 14 33.56 -32.64 16.04
C GLU A 14 34.05 -32.18 14.65
N PHE A 15 33.71 -32.92 13.59
CA PHE A 15 34.13 -32.61 12.21
C PHE A 15 33.10 -31.79 11.41
N ASN A 16 31.95 -31.45 12.00
CA ASN A 16 30.91 -30.61 11.41
C ASN A 16 30.24 -31.17 10.14
N ILE A 17 30.18 -32.50 10.02
CA ILE A 17 29.62 -33.22 8.85
C ILE A 17 28.19 -33.72 9.10
N SER A 18 27.38 -33.83 8.03
CA SER A 18 26.04 -34.42 8.10
C SER A 18 26.10 -35.93 8.31
N LEU A 19 25.05 -36.50 8.90
CA LEU A 19 24.99 -37.93 9.21
C LEU A 19 25.03 -38.80 7.94
N GLU A 20 24.28 -38.41 6.92
CA GLU A 20 24.23 -39.09 5.62
C GLU A 20 25.62 -39.15 4.98
N ARG A 21 26.32 -38.01 4.87
CA ARG A 21 27.66 -37.94 4.30
C ARG A 21 28.70 -38.78 5.05
N ALA A 22 28.54 -38.93 6.37
CA ALA A 22 29.39 -39.84 7.16
C ALA A 22 29.02 -41.32 6.93
N VAL A 23 27.73 -41.65 6.84
CA VAL A 23 27.24 -43.01 6.58
C VAL A 23 27.59 -43.49 5.18
N ASP A 24 27.46 -42.65 4.16
CA ASP A 24 27.75 -43.00 2.77
C ASP A 24 29.25 -43.19 2.53
N PHE A 25 30.10 -42.30 3.06
CA PHE A 25 31.56 -42.50 3.02
C PHE A 25 32.00 -43.80 3.73
N LEU A 26 31.28 -44.25 4.75
CA LEU A 26 31.56 -45.53 5.40
C LEU A 26 31.07 -46.73 4.58
N LYS A 27 29.93 -46.64 3.88
CA LYS A 27 29.52 -47.64 2.88
C LYS A 27 30.57 -47.80 1.78
N ASP A 28 31.09 -46.70 1.24
CA ASP A 28 32.15 -46.70 0.21
C ASP A 28 33.47 -47.33 0.71
N LYS A 29 33.70 -47.33 2.03
CA LYS A 29 34.82 -48.02 2.70
C LYS A 29 34.50 -49.45 3.14
N GLY A 30 33.31 -49.96 2.84
CA GLY A 30 32.88 -51.34 3.16
C GLY A 30 32.25 -51.53 4.54
N PHE A 31 31.99 -50.45 5.29
CA PHE A 31 31.40 -50.49 6.64
C PHE A 31 29.93 -50.07 6.63
N THR A 32 29.02 -51.02 6.84
CA THR A 32 27.58 -50.75 6.95
C THR A 32 27.20 -50.36 8.38
N ILE A 33 26.63 -49.15 8.54
CA ILE A 33 26.17 -48.61 9.83
C ILE A 33 24.75 -48.05 9.65
N GLU A 34 23.89 -48.25 10.66
CA GLU A 34 22.53 -47.70 10.66
C GLU A 34 22.53 -46.16 10.66
N SER A 35 21.57 -45.56 9.94
CA SER A 35 21.42 -44.10 9.81
C SER A 35 20.75 -43.48 11.05
N ASN A 36 21.39 -43.60 12.22
CA ASN A 36 20.87 -43.14 13.50
C ASN A 36 21.97 -42.43 14.33
N PRO A 37 21.76 -41.18 14.81
CA PRO A 37 22.79 -40.43 15.56
C PRO A 37 23.35 -41.13 16.81
N ASN A 38 22.65 -42.13 17.36
CA ASN A 38 23.10 -42.85 18.55
C ASN A 38 23.89 -44.14 18.26
N THR A 39 24.16 -44.50 17.00
CA THR A 39 25.01 -45.66 16.69
C THR A 39 26.39 -45.52 17.31
N LYS A 40 26.93 -46.66 17.72
CA LYS A 40 28.28 -46.82 18.25
C LYS A 40 29.22 -47.26 17.15
N ILE A 41 30.36 -46.61 17.02
CA ILE A 41 31.44 -46.94 16.10
C ILE A 41 32.68 -47.37 16.89
N THR A 42 33.56 -48.16 16.27
CA THR A 42 34.89 -48.51 16.81
C THR A 42 35.89 -47.36 16.59
N GLU A 43 37.03 -47.42 17.29
CA GLU A 43 38.12 -46.44 17.11
C GLU A 43 38.74 -46.48 15.71
N GLU A 44 38.72 -47.63 15.02
CA GLU A 44 39.14 -47.75 13.62
C GLU A 44 38.26 -46.93 12.68
N ILE A 45 36.93 -47.02 12.84
CA ILE A 45 35.94 -46.27 12.05
C ILE A 45 36.04 -44.77 12.38
N TYR A 46 36.32 -44.41 13.63
CA TYR A 46 36.63 -43.03 14.03
C TYR A 46 37.91 -42.51 13.34
N GLY A 47 38.97 -43.32 13.27
CA GLY A 47 40.21 -42.97 12.57
C GLY A 47 40.00 -42.73 11.06
N ILE A 48 39.20 -43.58 10.41
CA ILE A 48 38.84 -43.44 8.99
C ILE A 48 38.09 -42.11 8.73
N LEU A 49 37.10 -41.77 9.57
CA LEU A 49 36.40 -40.48 9.47
C LEU A 49 37.32 -39.29 9.78
N SER A 50 38.11 -39.38 10.86
CA SER A 50 39.02 -38.32 11.29
C SER A 50 40.06 -37.97 10.22
N ASN A 51 40.61 -38.97 9.52
CA ASN A 51 41.61 -38.75 8.48
C ASN A 51 41.02 -38.08 7.23
N GLN A 52 39.75 -38.32 6.91
CA GLN A 52 39.08 -37.72 5.75
C GLN A 52 38.59 -36.29 6.02
N PHE A 53 38.04 -36.04 7.21
CA PHE A 53 37.31 -34.79 7.52
C PHE A 53 38.08 -33.83 8.46
N ALA A 54 39.37 -34.06 8.70
CA ALA A 54 40.22 -33.17 9.50
C ALA A 54 40.21 -31.70 9.04
N GLY A 55 40.08 -31.44 7.73
CA GLY A 55 40.02 -30.07 7.19
C GLY A 55 38.77 -29.29 7.63
N ASP A 56 37.61 -29.95 7.67
CA ASP A 56 36.34 -29.32 8.06
C ASP A 56 36.31 -28.89 9.54
N LYS A 57 37.09 -29.59 10.39
CA LYS A 57 37.33 -29.18 11.79
C LYS A 57 38.08 -27.85 11.88
N GLY A 58 39.08 -27.62 11.03
CA GLY A 58 39.80 -26.34 10.95
C GLY A 58 38.90 -25.18 10.50
N ASN A 59 38.09 -25.40 9.47
CA ASN A 59 37.11 -24.42 8.97
C ASN A 59 36.12 -23.99 10.06
N LYS A 60 35.71 -24.92 10.93
CA LYS A 60 34.80 -24.67 12.04
C LYS A 60 35.40 -23.73 13.10
N ASP A 61 36.66 -23.90 13.45
CA ASP A 61 37.30 -23.11 14.50
C ASP A 61 37.65 -21.70 14.01
N ALA A 62 38.15 -21.55 12.77
CA ALA A 62 38.31 -20.25 12.12
C ALA A 62 36.97 -19.47 12.03
N SER A 63 35.86 -20.16 11.77
CA SER A 63 34.52 -19.56 11.72
C SER A 63 34.02 -19.06 13.09
N LYS A 64 34.51 -19.63 14.21
CA LYS A 64 34.21 -19.12 15.56
C LYS A 64 35.02 -17.88 15.87
N GLU A 65 36.30 -17.87 15.50
CA GLU A 65 37.25 -16.79 15.79
C GLU A 65 36.75 -15.47 15.20
N VAL A 66 36.38 -15.47 13.90
CA VAL A 66 35.70 -14.35 13.22
C VAL A 66 34.37 -13.96 13.88
N GLY A 67 33.65 -14.93 14.45
CA GLY A 67 32.40 -14.70 15.19
C GLY A 67 32.59 -14.06 16.57
N GLU A 68 33.74 -14.28 17.21
CA GLU A 68 34.10 -13.63 18.47
C GLU A 68 34.70 -12.24 18.25
N GLU A 69 35.51 -12.04 17.20
CA GLU A 69 36.00 -10.71 16.80
C GLU A 69 34.84 -9.76 16.50
N LYS A 70 33.90 -10.16 15.64
CA LYS A 70 32.69 -9.36 15.33
C LYS A 70 31.77 -9.14 16.52
N ARG A 71 31.87 -9.93 17.59
CA ARG A 71 31.19 -9.65 18.86
C ARG A 71 31.93 -8.59 19.67
N LYS A 72 33.25 -8.73 19.84
CA LYS A 72 34.11 -7.76 20.55
C LYS A 72 34.05 -6.37 19.90
N GLU A 73 34.09 -6.31 18.57
CA GLU A 73 33.90 -5.09 17.77
C GLU A 73 32.55 -4.42 18.03
N LYS A 74 31.45 -5.20 17.99
CA LYS A 74 30.08 -4.70 18.22
C LYS A 74 29.80 -4.35 19.69
N GLU A 75 30.55 -4.91 20.62
CA GLU A 75 30.49 -4.60 22.06
C GLU A 75 31.31 -3.35 22.39
N ALA A 76 32.48 -3.15 21.77
CA ALA A 76 33.25 -1.91 21.87
C ALA A 76 32.49 -0.71 21.30
N LEU A 77 31.93 -0.82 20.09
CA LEU A 77 31.15 0.24 19.44
C LEU A 77 29.86 0.59 20.20
N ARG A 78 29.35 -0.35 21.01
CA ARG A 78 28.28 -0.09 21.97
C ARG A 78 28.78 0.70 23.19
N LEU A 79 29.93 0.33 23.73
CA LEU A 79 30.53 1.00 24.89
C LEU A 79 30.89 2.46 24.58
N GLU A 80 31.42 2.74 23.38
CA GLU A 80 31.68 4.10 22.89
C GLU A 80 30.39 4.93 22.81
N ARG A 81 29.30 4.36 22.27
CA ARG A 81 28.00 5.05 22.20
C ARG A 81 27.38 5.29 23.58
N GLU A 82 27.54 4.36 24.52
CA GLU A 82 27.08 4.56 25.91
C GLU A 82 27.91 5.65 26.61
N TYR A 83 29.23 5.73 26.38
CA TYR A 83 30.10 6.79 26.89
C TYR A 83 29.80 8.17 26.25
N GLU A 84 29.52 8.23 24.95
CA GLU A 84 29.14 9.48 24.25
C GLU A 84 27.80 10.05 24.79
N LEU A 85 26.83 9.17 25.04
CA LEU A 85 25.56 9.54 25.68
C LEU A 85 25.74 10.02 27.12
N GLU A 86 26.69 9.44 27.87
CA GLU A 86 26.99 9.86 29.24
C GLU A 86 27.73 11.21 29.28
N GLN A 87 28.66 11.47 28.35
CA GLN A 87 29.27 12.80 28.18
C GLN A 87 28.22 13.86 27.82
N LYS A 88 27.33 13.59 26.85
CA LYS A 88 26.24 14.51 26.48
C LYS A 88 25.31 14.83 27.66
N ARG A 89 25.02 13.86 28.54
CA ARG A 89 24.28 14.10 29.78
C ARG A 89 25.02 14.99 30.78
N ILE A 90 26.32 14.78 30.97
CA ILE A 90 27.15 15.62 31.84
C ILE A 90 27.21 17.06 31.30
N GLU A 91 27.22 17.24 29.97
CA GLU A 91 27.20 18.54 29.31
C GLU A 91 25.83 19.23 29.43
N GLU A 92 24.72 18.50 29.25
CA GLU A 92 23.37 19.00 29.57
C GLU A 92 23.23 19.42 31.04
N GLU A 93 23.75 18.65 32.00
CA GLU A 93 23.69 19.01 33.42
C GLU A 93 24.52 20.27 33.73
N ARG A 94 25.69 20.42 33.12
CA ARG A 94 26.50 21.66 33.23
C ARG A 94 25.73 22.86 32.68
N ALA A 95 25.18 22.75 31.48
CA ALA A 95 24.36 23.82 30.87
C ALA A 95 23.15 24.19 31.75
N ARG A 96 22.47 23.19 32.34
CA ARG A 96 21.36 23.42 33.29
C ARG A 96 21.84 24.14 34.56
N GLN A 97 22.99 23.79 35.11
CA GLN A 97 23.54 24.47 36.29
C GLN A 97 23.94 25.92 36.01
N GLU A 98 24.45 26.25 34.82
CA GLU A 98 24.75 27.63 34.43
C GLU A 98 23.47 28.46 34.24
N VAL A 99 22.44 27.91 33.60
CA VAL A 99 21.13 28.57 33.46
C VAL A 99 20.46 28.83 34.83
N ILE A 100 20.64 27.92 35.80
CA ILE A 100 20.16 28.12 37.18
C ILE A 100 20.94 29.26 37.88
N LYS A 101 22.27 29.32 37.73
CA LYS A 101 23.08 30.44 38.27
C LYS A 101 22.68 31.78 37.64
N ALA A 102 22.45 31.82 36.33
CA ALA A 102 22.00 33.03 35.63
C ALA A 102 20.63 33.53 36.14
N LYS A 103 19.68 32.62 36.42
CA LYS A 103 18.38 32.98 37.02
C LYS A 103 18.48 33.45 38.48
N ALA A 104 19.44 32.94 39.26
CA ALA A 104 19.61 33.34 40.66
C ALA A 104 20.13 34.79 40.83
N ALA A 105 20.84 35.34 39.84
CA ALA A 105 21.40 36.69 39.89
C ALA A 105 20.38 37.83 39.63
N ALA A 106 19.16 37.52 39.19
CA ALA A 106 18.25 38.48 38.56
C ALA A 106 16.90 38.67 39.29
N LEU A 107 16.89 38.77 40.63
CA LEU A 107 15.67 39.03 41.42
C LEU A 107 15.96 39.85 42.69
N SER A 108 15.54 41.13 42.72
CA SER A 108 15.78 42.04 43.86
C SER A 108 14.68 43.09 44.09
N GLY A 109 13.76 42.81 45.01
CA GLY A 109 13.11 43.82 45.88
C GLY A 109 12.02 44.76 45.31
N PRO A 110 10.77 44.70 45.80
CA PRO A 110 9.72 45.66 45.43
C PRO A 110 9.77 46.97 46.25
N LYS A 111 9.21 48.06 45.71
CA LYS A 111 8.99 49.34 46.43
C LYS A 111 7.52 49.80 46.37
N LYS A 112 7.11 50.57 47.38
CA LYS A 112 5.71 50.97 47.67
C LYS A 112 5.28 52.24 46.90
N VAL A 113 3.96 52.41 46.78
CA VAL A 113 3.26 53.61 46.27
C VAL A 113 2.82 54.57 47.38
N GLY A 114 2.75 55.87 47.06
CA GLY A 114 1.73 56.79 47.62
C GLY A 114 2.21 58.03 48.39
N LYS A 115 2.12 59.21 47.77
CA LYS A 115 1.58 60.48 48.32
C LYS A 115 1.35 61.52 47.20
N ILE A 116 0.66 62.63 47.52
CA ILE A 116 -0.04 63.54 46.58
C ILE A 116 0.40 65.01 46.81
N ASP A 117 -0.06 65.94 45.96
CA ASP A 117 0.03 67.43 45.97
C ASP A 117 1.11 68.03 45.03
N LEU A 118 0.91 69.13 44.27
CA LEU A 118 -0.25 70.00 43.98
C LEU A 118 -0.10 70.68 42.57
N ASN A 119 -1.16 71.28 42.02
CA ASN A 119 -1.20 72.05 40.72
C ASN A 119 -0.73 73.54 40.93
N PRO A 120 -0.48 74.43 39.91
CA PRO A 120 -0.75 74.35 38.45
C PRO A 120 0.30 74.97 37.44
N LYS A 121 0.07 74.77 36.11
CA LYS A 121 0.22 75.66 34.89
C LYS A 121 1.31 76.80 34.76
N PRO A 122 1.62 77.37 33.55
CA PRO A 122 1.70 76.86 32.15
C PRO A 122 2.87 77.47 31.27
N VAL A 123 2.88 77.22 29.93
CA VAL A 123 3.68 77.88 28.81
C VAL A 123 5.23 77.71 28.86
N VAL A 124 6.10 77.81 27.81
CA VAL A 124 6.12 78.37 26.41
C VAL A 124 6.95 77.46 25.44
N LYS A 125 6.68 77.52 24.11
CA LYS A 125 7.56 77.10 22.98
C LYS A 125 8.10 78.35 22.25
N PRO A 126 9.40 78.42 21.88
CA PRO A 126 9.88 77.85 20.60
C PRO A 126 11.33 77.29 20.68
N GLU A 127 12.10 77.12 19.59
CA GLU A 127 12.04 76.17 18.44
C GLU A 127 13.36 76.36 17.59
N VAL A 128 13.46 75.85 16.35
CA VAL A 128 14.50 76.14 15.30
C VAL A 128 15.89 75.41 15.34
N GLU A 129 16.20 74.78 14.19
CA GLU A 129 17.50 74.36 13.59
C GLU A 129 18.44 73.29 14.18
N ALA A 130 19.35 72.83 13.30
CA ALA A 130 20.24 71.69 13.44
C ALA A 130 21.71 72.07 13.10
N PRO A 131 22.72 71.27 13.49
CA PRO A 131 24.11 71.48 13.11
C PRO A 131 24.67 70.41 12.15
N LYS A 132 25.77 70.77 11.45
CA LYS A 132 26.66 69.89 10.68
C LYS A 132 28.07 70.52 10.69
N VAL A 133 29.11 69.73 10.32
CA VAL A 133 30.51 70.13 10.06
C VAL A 133 31.46 70.17 11.29
N GLU A 134 32.40 69.20 11.33
CA GLU A 134 33.89 69.25 11.49
C GLU A 134 34.52 70.16 12.61
N VAL A 135 35.75 69.96 13.15
CA VAL A 135 37.07 69.65 12.53
C VAL A 135 38.05 68.89 13.47
N GLU A 136 38.99 68.16 12.83
CA GLU A 136 40.37 67.66 13.12
C GLU A 136 41.33 68.49 14.07
N PRO A 137 42.69 68.27 14.23
CA PRO A 137 43.66 67.23 13.72
C PRO A 137 44.86 66.76 14.65
N VAL A 138 45.86 66.05 14.05
CA VAL A 138 47.31 65.81 14.43
C VAL A 138 47.59 64.80 15.59
N ALA A 139 48.65 63.95 15.66
CA ALA A 139 50.01 63.90 15.06
C ALA A 139 50.54 62.51 14.57
N LYS A 140 51.88 62.35 14.39
CA LYS A 140 52.45 61.73 13.16
C LYS A 140 53.95 61.29 13.25
N GLU A 141 54.33 60.16 12.61
CA GLU A 141 55.66 59.79 11.99
C GLU A 141 55.45 58.44 11.22
N VAL A 142 55.80 58.14 9.94
CA VAL A 142 56.94 58.39 9.01
C VAL A 142 58.01 57.26 9.08
N SER A 143 58.51 56.63 8.01
CA SER A 143 58.55 56.91 6.55
C SER A 143 58.28 55.67 5.64
N LYS A 144 58.42 55.81 4.31
CA LYS A 144 57.89 54.90 3.26
C LYS A 144 58.89 54.66 2.11
N PRO A 145 58.67 53.57 1.33
CA PRO A 145 58.93 53.57 -0.13
C PRO A 145 57.66 53.68 -1.03
N VAL A 146 57.74 53.12 -2.24
CA VAL A 146 57.03 53.43 -3.50
C VAL A 146 56.96 52.14 -4.36
N ILE A 147 55.98 51.79 -5.22
CA ILE A 147 54.54 52.15 -5.45
C ILE A 147 53.96 50.97 -6.31
N GLN A 148 52.83 50.87 -7.05
CA GLN A 148 51.88 51.81 -7.67
C GLN A 148 50.38 51.35 -7.55
N GLU A 149 49.69 51.04 -8.66
CA GLU A 149 48.23 51.09 -8.90
C GLU A 149 47.79 49.94 -9.87
N LYS A 150 46.55 49.43 -9.98
CA LYS A 150 45.14 49.94 -9.85
C LYS A 150 44.59 50.71 -11.08
N PRO A 151 43.29 50.52 -11.43
CA PRO A 151 42.15 51.26 -10.84
C PRO A 151 40.99 50.38 -10.27
N VAL A 152 39.71 50.61 -10.66
CA VAL A 152 38.50 50.49 -9.78
C VAL A 152 37.16 50.23 -10.53
N GLU A 153 36.28 49.38 -9.95
CA GLU A 153 34.77 49.27 -9.93
C GLU A 153 33.85 49.42 -11.20
N LYS A 154 32.91 48.48 -11.46
CA LYS A 154 31.42 48.40 -11.17
C LYS A 154 30.47 49.36 -11.92
N ILE A 155 29.31 48.83 -12.37
CA ILE A 155 27.89 49.27 -12.13
C ILE A 155 26.90 48.55 -13.09
N GLU A 156 25.60 48.46 -12.73
CA GLU A 156 24.46 47.82 -13.44
C GLU A 156 23.49 48.88 -14.09
N PRO A 157 22.25 48.57 -14.58
CA PRO A 157 21.79 47.61 -15.62
C PRO A 157 20.80 48.21 -16.69
N LYS A 158 20.33 47.35 -17.64
CA LYS A 158 18.92 47.26 -18.19
C LYS A 158 18.50 47.92 -19.54
N GLN A 159 17.82 47.11 -20.41
CA GLN A 159 16.95 47.41 -21.61
C GLN A 159 17.61 48.14 -22.83
N GLU A 160 17.23 47.96 -24.12
CA GLU A 160 15.93 47.62 -24.77
C GLU A 160 16.04 46.94 -26.19
N LYS A 161 15.00 46.97 -27.06
CA LYS A 161 14.86 46.40 -28.46
C LYS A 161 14.59 47.56 -29.49
N PRO A 162 14.23 47.44 -30.82
CA PRO A 162 13.78 46.31 -31.70
C PRO A 162 14.26 46.34 -33.21
N VAL A 163 13.50 45.69 -34.15
CA VAL A 163 13.42 45.86 -35.65
C VAL A 163 14.39 44.99 -36.52
N GLU A 164 13.99 43.81 -37.06
CA GLU A 164 13.32 43.49 -38.39
C GLU A 164 14.30 43.31 -39.60
N VAL A 165 14.14 42.50 -40.68
CA VAL A 165 13.30 41.33 -41.11
C VAL A 165 13.93 40.74 -42.43
N LYS A 166 13.60 39.55 -43.03
CA LYS A 166 12.61 39.30 -44.15
C LYS A 166 12.75 37.87 -44.77
N VAL A 167 11.62 37.13 -44.96
CA VAL A 167 11.18 36.32 -46.17
C VAL A 167 12.11 35.21 -46.78
N LYS A 168 11.69 34.01 -47.29
CA LYS A 168 10.46 33.14 -47.34
C LYS A 168 10.82 31.69 -47.84
N PRO A 169 9.89 30.68 -47.83
CA PRO A 169 10.18 29.25 -48.15
C PRO A 169 9.60 28.67 -49.47
N VAL A 170 10.06 27.47 -49.88
CA VAL A 170 9.59 26.55 -50.97
C VAL A 170 9.95 25.10 -50.54
N VAL A 171 9.05 24.13 -50.24
CA VAL A 171 8.12 23.26 -51.03
C VAL A 171 8.71 21.90 -51.50
N VAL A 172 7.92 20.84 -51.26
CA VAL A 172 8.03 19.36 -51.49
C VAL A 172 8.09 18.94 -52.99
N PRO A 173 8.39 17.67 -53.42
CA PRO A 173 7.51 16.46 -53.27
C PRO A 173 8.26 15.07 -53.17
N PRO A 174 7.60 13.88 -53.29
CA PRO A 174 8.09 12.56 -52.79
C PRO A 174 8.23 11.44 -53.88
N VAL A 175 8.18 10.13 -53.48
CA VAL A 175 7.63 8.91 -54.20
C VAL A 175 8.43 7.58 -54.00
N GLU A 176 7.82 6.60 -53.30
CA GLU A 176 7.65 5.12 -53.58
C GLU A 176 8.84 4.16 -53.93
N LYS A 177 8.81 2.79 -53.81
CA LYS A 177 7.95 1.73 -53.18
C LYS A 177 8.64 0.33 -53.19
N LYS A 178 8.07 -0.64 -52.45
CA LYS A 178 8.10 -2.14 -52.63
C LYS A 178 9.39 -2.93 -52.23
N VAL A 179 9.33 -3.96 -51.36
CA VAL A 179 8.95 -5.42 -51.53
C VAL A 179 10.08 -6.22 -52.21
N GLU A 180 10.58 -7.38 -51.72
CA GLU A 180 9.88 -8.61 -51.29
C GLU A 180 10.53 -9.44 -50.14
N LYS A 181 10.23 -10.77 -50.05
CA LYS A 181 10.40 -11.71 -48.91
C LYS A 181 11.59 -12.69 -49.07
N VAL A 182 11.94 -13.38 -47.96
CA VAL A 182 12.26 -14.83 -47.75
C VAL A 182 13.04 -14.92 -46.42
N VAL A 183 12.60 -15.56 -45.32
CA VAL A 183 12.22 -16.98 -45.02
C VAL A 183 13.43 -17.87 -44.63
N GLU A 184 13.18 -18.79 -43.68
CA GLU A 184 14.01 -19.89 -43.13
C GLU A 184 15.00 -19.68 -41.94
N LYS A 185 14.70 -20.43 -40.86
CA LYS A 185 15.66 -21.11 -39.93
C LYS A 185 15.98 -22.52 -40.55
N PRO A 186 16.72 -23.49 -39.94
CA PRO A 186 17.41 -23.53 -38.63
C PRO A 186 18.81 -24.23 -38.64
N GLN A 187 19.29 -24.59 -37.44
CA GLN A 187 20.26 -25.64 -37.02
C GLN A 187 21.57 -25.11 -36.39
N LEU A 188 22.09 -25.56 -35.23
CA LEU A 188 22.16 -26.84 -34.44
C LEU A 188 23.34 -27.78 -34.77
N LYS A 189 24.39 -27.69 -33.93
CA LYS A 189 25.38 -28.71 -33.45
C LYS A 189 26.51 -27.97 -32.69
N GLU A 190 27.02 -28.30 -31.50
CA GLU A 190 27.23 -29.57 -30.76
C GLU A 190 28.37 -30.42 -31.42
N VAL A 191 29.50 -30.80 -30.79
CA VAL A 191 29.69 -31.74 -29.65
C VAL A 191 31.17 -31.76 -29.12
N LYS A 192 31.38 -31.48 -27.82
CA LYS A 192 32.27 -32.18 -26.82
C LYS A 192 33.86 -32.18 -27.01
N PRO A 193 34.72 -32.88 -26.18
CA PRO A 193 35.59 -32.20 -25.17
C PRO A 193 37.00 -32.85 -24.86
N ILE A 194 37.57 -32.60 -23.64
CA ILE A 194 38.72 -33.29 -22.94
C ILE A 194 40.12 -32.81 -23.44
N VAL A 195 41.18 -32.56 -22.64
CA VAL A 195 42.00 -33.42 -21.73
C VAL A 195 42.69 -32.65 -20.57
N GLU A 196 42.70 -33.22 -19.36
CA GLU A 196 43.72 -33.08 -18.27
C GLU A 196 44.43 -34.46 -18.09
N PRO A 197 45.50 -34.72 -17.27
CA PRO A 197 46.04 -33.98 -16.09
C PRO A 197 47.58 -34.09 -15.80
N LYS A 198 47.97 -33.79 -14.54
CA LYS A 198 49.23 -34.03 -13.78
C LYS A 198 50.40 -33.02 -13.92
N VAL A 199 51.16 -32.54 -12.90
CA VAL A 199 51.37 -32.74 -11.42
C VAL A 199 52.78 -33.25 -11.04
N GLU A 200 53.29 -32.85 -9.86
CA GLU A 200 54.58 -33.19 -9.15
C GLU A 200 55.78 -32.22 -9.35
N THR A 201 56.64 -31.86 -8.36
CA THR A 201 56.49 -31.62 -6.89
C THR A 201 57.69 -30.84 -6.27
N LYS A 202 57.47 -30.18 -5.10
CA LYS A 202 58.38 -30.00 -3.92
C LYS A 202 59.59 -29.00 -3.89
N THR A 203 59.52 -28.11 -2.88
CA THR A 203 60.57 -27.60 -1.91
C THR A 203 61.96 -27.15 -2.40
N ASP A 204 62.47 -25.96 -1.99
CA ASP A 204 63.16 -25.82 -0.68
C ASP A 204 63.30 -24.39 -0.09
N LYS A 205 63.92 -24.29 1.11
CA LYS A 205 64.37 -23.08 1.86
C LYS A 205 65.84 -23.29 2.32
N PRO A 206 66.69 -22.27 2.63
CA PRO A 206 66.46 -21.24 3.67
C PRO A 206 67.09 -19.84 3.39
N ALA A 207 67.40 -19.05 4.43
CA ALA A 207 67.58 -17.58 4.40
C ALA A 207 68.92 -17.02 4.93
N THR A 208 69.22 -15.75 4.57
CA THR A 208 70.10 -14.73 5.22
C THR A 208 69.79 -13.36 4.57
N SER A 209 69.40 -12.23 5.22
CA SER A 209 69.96 -11.39 6.32
C SER A 209 71.15 -10.47 5.91
N PRO A 210 71.39 -9.24 6.46
CA PRO A 210 70.61 -8.40 7.42
C PRO A 210 70.63 -6.83 7.20
N SER A 211 69.91 -6.07 8.06
CA SER A 211 70.18 -4.65 8.49
C SER A 211 70.02 -3.49 7.46
N VAL A 212 69.90 -2.18 7.81
CA VAL A 212 70.37 -1.40 8.99
C VAL A 212 69.43 -0.24 9.43
N GLU A 213 69.60 0.20 10.69
CA GLU A 213 69.05 1.40 11.37
C GLU A 213 70.19 2.42 11.67
N ALA A 214 70.11 3.56 12.39
CA ALA A 214 69.11 4.29 13.20
C ALA A 214 69.37 5.82 13.06
N GLY A 215 68.87 6.81 13.81
CA GLY A 215 68.02 6.93 15.03
C GLY A 215 67.41 8.35 15.03
N GLN A 216 67.55 9.29 15.98
CA GLN A 216 67.89 9.35 17.44
C GLN A 216 67.91 10.87 17.83
N VAL A 217 67.62 11.38 19.04
CA VAL A 217 66.97 10.85 20.26
C VAL A 217 65.66 11.67 20.49
N VAL A 218 65.20 12.30 21.60
CA VAL A 218 65.51 12.46 23.05
C VAL A 218 64.13 12.46 23.74
N GLU A 219 63.72 11.45 24.50
CA GLU A 219 63.85 11.27 25.96
C GLU A 219 63.29 12.38 26.89
N GLU A 220 62.20 12.05 27.59
CA GLU A 220 62.17 12.04 29.07
C GLU A 220 61.21 10.92 29.56
N ARG A 221 61.41 10.35 30.76
CA ARG A 221 60.62 9.25 31.34
C ARG A 221 60.42 9.46 32.84
N TYR A 222 59.31 8.93 33.38
CA TYR A 222 59.11 8.73 34.82
C TYR A 222 58.70 7.27 35.07
N GLU A 223 59.28 6.62 36.10
CA GLU A 223 59.14 5.18 36.31
C GLU A 223 58.20 4.76 37.45
N THR A 224 57.53 3.64 37.20
CA THR A 224 56.80 2.68 38.06
C THR A 224 56.75 2.88 39.58
N GLN A 225 55.59 2.49 40.16
CA GLN A 225 55.57 1.56 41.29
C GLN A 225 54.57 0.42 41.04
N TYR A 226 54.97 -0.81 41.38
CA TYR A 226 54.09 -1.98 41.48
C TYR A 226 54.11 -2.50 42.92
N GLN A 227 52.96 -2.91 43.46
CA GLN A 227 52.91 -3.85 44.57
C GLN A 227 52.18 -5.12 44.16
N LYS A 228 52.82 -6.27 44.40
CA LYS A 228 52.16 -7.57 44.50
C LYS A 228 52.10 -7.93 45.98
N LEU A 229 50.94 -8.37 46.45
CA LEU A 229 50.76 -9.00 47.76
C LEU A 229 49.98 -10.30 47.58
N SER A 230 50.44 -11.36 48.24
CA SER A 230 50.02 -12.73 47.94
C SER A 230 49.74 -13.57 49.20
N GLY A 231 48.46 -13.89 49.40
CA GLY A 231 48.03 -15.13 50.05
C GLY A 231 47.78 -15.12 51.57
N ALA A 232 47.25 -16.27 52.02
CA ALA A 232 46.92 -16.69 53.40
C ALA A 232 45.56 -16.20 53.99
N THR A 233 44.75 -17.03 54.67
CA THR A 233 44.69 -18.52 54.77
C THR A 233 43.29 -19.01 55.21
N PHE A 234 43.06 -20.32 55.14
CA PHE A 234 41.79 -21.03 55.38
C PHE A 234 41.55 -21.42 56.85
N THR A 235 40.35 -21.20 57.40
CA THR A 235 39.72 -21.99 58.51
C THR A 235 38.19 -21.87 58.45
N GLY A 236 37.35 -22.86 58.79
CA GLY A 236 37.69 -24.27 59.06
C GLY A 236 36.79 -25.03 60.08
N GLN A 237 35.46 -25.10 59.90
CA GLN A 237 34.61 -26.07 60.64
C GLN A 237 33.22 -26.33 59.99
N LYS A 238 32.36 -27.16 60.61
CA LYS A 238 31.34 -28.01 59.94
C LYS A 238 29.94 -28.00 60.59
N ILE A 239 28.89 -28.08 59.75
CA ILE A 239 27.61 -28.85 59.94
C ILE A 239 26.66 -28.28 61.04
N ASP A 240 25.32 -28.22 60.90
CA ASP A 240 24.38 -29.32 60.56
C ASP A 240 23.05 -28.91 59.89
N LEU A 241 22.34 -29.89 59.30
CA LEU A 241 20.99 -29.79 58.74
C LEU A 241 19.98 -30.63 59.56
N SER A 242 19.35 -30.04 60.57
CA SER A 242 18.36 -30.80 61.38
C SER A 242 17.23 -29.98 62.04
N GLN A 243 17.24 -28.64 61.99
CA GLN A 243 16.30 -27.82 62.76
C GLN A 243 15.15 -27.19 61.94
N PHE A 244 13.96 -27.76 62.16
CA PHE A 244 12.61 -27.22 61.91
C PHE A 244 12.03 -27.24 60.49
N GLU A 245 11.55 -28.43 60.09
CA GLU A 245 10.34 -28.52 59.27
C GLU A 245 9.09 -28.05 60.06
N LYS A 246 8.18 -27.31 59.39
CA LYS A 246 6.68 -27.39 59.31
C LYS A 246 5.87 -27.97 60.51
N PRO A 247 4.56 -27.60 60.76
CA PRO A 247 3.59 -26.87 59.89
C PRO A 247 2.52 -25.95 60.62
N LYS A 248 1.47 -25.54 59.86
CA LYS A 248 0.04 -25.25 60.24
C LYS A 248 -0.45 -23.85 60.71
N LYS A 249 -1.28 -23.24 59.83
CA LYS A 249 -2.66 -22.69 60.01
C LYS A 249 -3.02 -21.55 61.00
N LYS A 250 -3.91 -20.68 60.46
CA LYS A 250 -5.05 -19.92 61.05
C LYS A 250 -4.88 -18.42 61.36
N LYS A 251 -6.06 -17.77 61.44
CA LYS A 251 -6.38 -16.34 61.68
C LYS A 251 -6.22 -15.97 63.19
N GLU A 252 -6.49 -14.75 63.71
CA GLU A 252 -7.50 -13.72 63.33
C GLU A 252 -7.23 -12.34 63.99
N ASP A 253 -7.68 -11.26 63.33
CA ASP A 253 -7.91 -9.87 63.80
C ASP A 253 -6.73 -9.04 64.42
N SER A 254 -6.74 -7.69 64.44
CA SER A 254 -7.85 -6.74 64.21
C SER A 254 -7.52 -5.51 63.32
N LYS A 255 -8.60 -4.88 62.80
CA LYS A 255 -8.67 -3.62 62.00
C LYS A 255 -8.22 -2.35 62.77
N PRO A 256 -8.09 -1.15 62.13
CA PRO A 256 -8.31 -0.78 60.71
C PRO A 256 -6.99 -0.28 60.05
N ASN A 257 -6.86 0.52 58.96
CA ASN A 257 -7.70 1.17 57.92
C ASN A 257 -6.76 1.52 56.70
N GLN A 258 -7.12 2.06 55.52
CA GLN A 258 -8.38 2.38 54.83
C GLN A 258 -8.13 2.42 53.30
N GLY A 259 -9.10 2.04 52.44
CA GLY A 259 -9.13 2.38 51.00
C GLY A 259 -8.26 1.52 50.08
N GLY A 260 -8.86 0.93 49.03
CA GLY A 260 -8.13 0.12 48.05
C GLY A 260 -8.92 -0.15 46.76
N ASN A 261 -8.19 -0.33 45.66
CA ASN A 261 -8.73 -0.63 44.34
C ASN A 261 -9.32 -2.05 44.23
N ASN A 262 -10.13 -2.27 43.20
CA ASN A 262 -10.49 -3.60 42.71
C ASN A 262 -9.94 -3.80 41.30
N ASN A 263 -9.15 -4.87 41.10
CA ASN A 263 -8.81 -5.41 39.78
C ASN A 263 -8.43 -6.90 39.95
N HIS A 264 -8.92 -7.78 39.08
CA HIS A 264 -8.54 -9.21 39.07
C HIS A 264 -8.79 -9.87 37.71
N GLN A 265 -7.86 -10.74 37.30
CA GLN A 265 -7.93 -11.55 36.08
C GLN A 265 -8.00 -13.04 36.42
N GLY A 266 -8.74 -13.81 35.60
CA GLY A 266 -8.43 -15.20 35.19
C GLY A 266 -8.43 -16.31 36.25
N GLY A 267 -8.34 -17.59 35.81
CA GLY A 267 -7.87 -18.65 36.74
C GLY A 267 -8.18 -20.13 36.46
N ASP A 268 -9.26 -20.49 35.76
CA ASP A 268 -9.50 -21.81 35.14
C ASP A 268 -9.62 -23.11 36.02
N ALA A 269 -9.86 -24.25 35.34
CA ALA A 269 -9.61 -25.66 35.72
C ALA A 269 -10.62 -26.49 36.56
N ASN A 270 -11.77 -26.83 35.96
CA ASN A 270 -12.16 -28.22 35.63
C ASN A 270 -12.34 -29.33 36.73
N LYS A 271 -13.61 -29.72 37.05
CA LYS A 271 -14.11 -31.14 36.94
C LYS A 271 -15.60 -31.42 37.31
N LYS A 272 -16.33 -31.98 36.32
CA LYS A 272 -17.32 -33.09 36.34
C LYS A 272 -18.53 -33.19 37.34
N LYS A 273 -19.69 -33.48 36.69
CA LYS A 273 -20.87 -34.31 37.08
C LYS A 273 -22.18 -33.64 37.58
N ARG A 274 -23.28 -34.08 36.95
CA ARG A 274 -24.71 -33.80 37.24
C ARG A 274 -25.16 -34.43 38.57
N ASN A 275 -26.07 -33.78 39.33
CA ASN A 275 -27.50 -34.17 39.36
C ASN A 275 -28.42 -33.40 40.35
N ARG A 276 -29.63 -33.09 39.87
CA ARG A 276 -30.96 -33.14 40.55
C ARG A 276 -31.27 -32.37 41.87
N ILE A 277 -31.93 -31.21 41.67
CA ILE A 277 -33.17 -30.69 42.36
C ILE A 277 -33.12 -30.48 43.91
N PRO A 278 -34.15 -29.93 44.62
CA PRO A 278 -33.92 -28.65 45.32
C PRO A 278 -34.28 -28.63 46.81
N SER A 279 -33.93 -27.52 47.50
CA SER A 279 -34.64 -27.06 48.70
C SER A 279 -34.51 -25.53 48.88
N LYS A 280 -35.49 -24.90 49.54
CA LYS A 280 -35.54 -23.47 49.84
C LYS A 280 -35.21 -23.22 51.32
N GLN A 281 -34.58 -22.09 51.64
CA GLN A 281 -34.82 -21.19 52.81
C GLN A 281 -33.56 -20.35 53.11
N ASN A 282 -33.62 -19.09 53.58
CA ASN A 282 -34.71 -18.10 53.60
C ASN A 282 -34.12 -16.66 53.78
N ASN A 283 -35.01 -15.66 53.87
CA ASN A 283 -34.80 -14.30 54.41
C ASN A 283 -34.07 -13.28 53.49
N GLN A 284 -34.46 -11.99 53.43
CA GLN A 284 -35.63 -11.33 54.07
C GLN A 284 -36.04 -10.00 53.40
N SER A 285 -37.35 -9.75 53.35
CA SER A 285 -38.01 -8.41 53.31
C SER A 285 -37.83 -7.56 52.02
N ASN A 286 -38.74 -6.64 51.65
CA ASN A 286 -40.01 -6.22 52.27
C ASN A 286 -41.02 -5.61 51.25
N LYS A 287 -42.22 -5.26 51.73
CA LYS A 287 -43.32 -4.46 51.10
C LYS A 287 -44.30 -5.20 50.14
N PRO A 288 -45.57 -4.75 50.04
CA PRO A 288 -46.67 -5.68 50.35
C PRO A 288 -47.91 -5.65 49.41
N ASP A 289 -48.93 -6.40 49.86
CA ASP A 289 -50.37 -6.32 49.59
C ASP A 289 -50.94 -6.79 48.23
N GLY A 290 -51.43 -8.04 48.28
CA GLY A 290 -52.57 -8.54 47.51
C GLY A 290 -53.40 -9.45 48.42
N ASN A 291 -54.74 -9.32 48.40
CA ASN A 291 -55.60 -9.84 49.48
C ASN A 291 -56.65 -10.88 49.00
N ASN A 292 -56.44 -12.15 49.38
CA ASN A 292 -57.47 -13.20 49.61
C ASN A 292 -58.34 -13.71 48.41
N ASN A 293 -58.84 -14.97 48.38
CA ASN A 293 -58.67 -16.13 49.28
C ASN A 293 -59.00 -17.51 48.62
N ASN A 294 -58.47 -18.60 49.22
CA ASN A 294 -59.00 -19.98 49.37
C ASN A 294 -59.47 -20.89 48.20
N GLY A 295 -59.38 -22.22 48.45
CA GLY A 295 -59.95 -23.33 47.66
C GLY A 295 -58.92 -24.05 46.76
N GLN A 296 -58.49 -25.31 46.92
CA GLN A 296 -59.08 -26.57 47.42
C GLN A 296 -60.27 -27.06 46.56
N GLY A 297 -60.25 -28.24 45.90
CA GLY A 297 -59.11 -29.12 45.60
C GLY A 297 -59.49 -30.54 45.11
N ASN A 298 -58.76 -31.03 44.09
CA ASN A 298 -58.56 -32.46 43.70
C ASN A 298 -59.73 -33.30 43.12
N ARG A 299 -59.41 -34.11 42.09
CA ARG A 299 -60.14 -35.27 41.51
C ARG A 299 -61.60 -35.11 40.99
N GLY A 300 -61.82 -35.55 39.75
CA GLY A 300 -62.88 -36.57 39.54
C GLY A 300 -63.71 -36.58 38.25
N ASN A 301 -63.20 -37.24 37.21
CA ASN A 301 -63.94 -38.16 36.31
C ASN A 301 -64.97 -37.63 35.26
N GLN A 302 -65.10 -38.47 34.21
CA GLN A 302 -66.10 -38.57 33.12
C GLN A 302 -67.35 -37.65 33.19
N GLY A 303 -67.54 -36.84 32.16
CA GLY A 303 -68.75 -36.02 31.97
C GLY A 303 -69.78 -36.64 31.01
N ALA A 304 -70.91 -35.93 30.81
CA ALA A 304 -71.84 -36.15 29.71
C ALA A 304 -72.70 -34.90 29.40
N ASN A 305 -72.79 -34.58 28.10
CA ASN A 305 -73.97 -34.07 27.37
C ASN A 305 -74.54 -32.63 27.59
N HIS A 306 -74.81 -31.95 26.44
CA HIS A 306 -75.81 -30.89 26.14
C HIS A 306 -75.89 -29.58 26.97
N GLY A 307 -76.11 -28.42 26.31
CA GLY A 307 -76.19 -27.09 26.98
C GLY A 307 -76.91 -25.92 26.26
N ASN A 308 -76.59 -25.64 24.98
CA ASN A 308 -77.29 -24.67 24.10
C ASN A 308 -77.07 -23.13 24.32
N LYS A 309 -77.32 -22.35 23.24
CA LYS A 309 -77.61 -20.89 23.10
C LYS A 309 -76.59 -19.79 23.51
N GLY A 310 -75.84 -19.32 22.50
CA GLY A 310 -76.10 -17.99 21.87
C GLY A 310 -75.31 -16.75 22.35
N GLY A 311 -74.76 -15.93 21.44
CA GLY A 311 -74.03 -14.70 21.82
C GLY A 311 -73.44 -13.74 20.76
N ASN A 312 -73.49 -14.04 19.45
CA ASN A 312 -73.35 -13.13 18.28
C ASN A 312 -72.59 -11.77 18.39
N LYS A 313 -71.43 -11.62 17.70
CA LYS A 313 -71.17 -10.62 16.60
C LYS A 313 -69.67 -10.40 16.23
N PHE A 314 -69.34 -10.53 14.93
CA PHE A 314 -68.34 -9.79 14.09
C PHE A 314 -66.85 -9.66 14.57
N ASN A 315 -65.82 -9.54 13.72
CA ASN A 315 -65.79 -9.03 12.34
C ASN A 315 -64.78 -9.74 11.40
N LYS A 316 -65.00 -9.53 10.09
CA LYS A 316 -64.42 -10.13 8.87
C LYS A 316 -62.88 -10.10 8.68
N LYS A 317 -62.38 -11.10 7.92
CA LYS A 317 -61.46 -10.95 6.76
C LYS A 317 -61.90 -11.89 5.62
N ALA A 318 -61.44 -11.63 4.39
CA ALA A 318 -61.66 -12.40 3.16
C ALA A 318 -60.61 -11.97 2.11
N PRO A 319 -60.52 -12.59 0.92
CA PRO A 319 -60.78 -13.98 0.54
C PRO A 319 -59.48 -14.70 0.09
N VAL A 320 -59.55 -15.99 -0.27
CA VAL A 320 -58.49 -16.69 -1.03
C VAL A 320 -59.10 -17.31 -2.28
N VAL A 321 -58.38 -17.24 -3.40
CA VAL A 321 -58.81 -17.68 -4.74
C VAL A 321 -58.80 -19.22 -4.83
N LYS A 322 -59.68 -19.79 -5.65
CA LYS A 322 -59.67 -21.22 -5.99
C LYS A 322 -58.61 -21.47 -7.08
N VAL A 323 -57.69 -22.40 -6.83
CA VAL A 323 -56.87 -23.00 -7.88
C VAL A 323 -57.64 -24.19 -8.48
N GLU A 324 -57.59 -24.36 -9.80
CA GLU A 324 -58.22 -25.49 -10.50
C GLU A 324 -57.32 -26.74 -10.47
N PRO A 325 -57.88 -27.95 -10.36
CA PRO A 325 -57.09 -29.18 -10.19
C PRO A 325 -56.36 -29.60 -11.48
N THR A 326 -55.10 -30.01 -11.33
CA THR A 326 -54.20 -30.37 -12.43
C THR A 326 -54.59 -31.69 -13.12
N GLU A 327 -54.30 -31.82 -14.41
CA GLU A 327 -54.67 -33.00 -15.21
C GLU A 327 -54.17 -34.35 -14.65
N GLU A 328 -53.08 -34.34 -13.88
CA GLU A 328 -52.50 -35.55 -13.30
C GLU A 328 -53.38 -36.19 -12.23
N GLU A 329 -54.11 -35.40 -11.43
CA GLU A 329 -55.08 -35.92 -10.46
C GLU A 329 -56.23 -36.64 -11.18
N VAL A 330 -56.69 -36.08 -12.29
CA VAL A 330 -57.73 -36.67 -13.14
C VAL A 330 -57.25 -37.97 -13.79
N LYS A 331 -56.03 -38.00 -14.34
CA LYS A 331 -55.40 -39.21 -14.90
C LYS A 331 -55.26 -40.32 -13.86
N ASN A 332 -54.90 -39.97 -12.61
CA ASN A 332 -54.81 -40.94 -11.51
C ASN A 332 -56.19 -41.47 -11.06
N GLN A 333 -57.23 -40.65 -11.00
CA GLN A 333 -58.60 -41.11 -10.70
C GLN A 333 -59.16 -42.03 -11.80
N ILE A 334 -58.86 -41.75 -13.07
CA ILE A 334 -59.22 -42.63 -14.21
C ILE A 334 -58.49 -43.97 -14.10
N LYS A 335 -57.21 -43.98 -13.71
CA LYS A 335 -56.43 -45.22 -13.51
C LYS A 335 -56.96 -46.04 -12.33
N GLU A 336 -57.26 -45.41 -11.19
CA GLU A 336 -57.83 -46.09 -10.02
C GLU A 336 -59.20 -46.73 -10.37
N THR A 337 -60.05 -46.01 -11.09
CA THR A 337 -61.37 -46.54 -11.51
C THR A 337 -61.28 -47.66 -12.54
N LEU A 338 -60.26 -47.66 -13.42
CA LEU A 338 -60.00 -48.75 -14.36
C LEU A 338 -59.57 -50.05 -13.65
N GLU A 339 -58.64 -49.97 -12.70
CA GLU A 339 -58.20 -51.13 -11.89
C GLU A 339 -59.35 -51.69 -11.03
N ARG A 340 -60.25 -50.81 -10.57
CA ARG A 340 -61.45 -51.15 -9.78
C ARG A 340 -62.49 -51.95 -10.57
N LEU A 341 -62.44 -51.92 -11.91
CA LEU A 341 -63.31 -52.69 -12.81
C LEU A 341 -62.69 -54.05 -13.23
N GLN A 342 -61.37 -54.19 -13.29
CA GLN A 342 -60.69 -55.42 -13.75
C GLN A 342 -60.46 -56.47 -12.63
N GLY A 343 -61.38 -56.58 -11.68
CA GLY A 343 -61.15 -57.23 -10.39
C GLY A 343 -60.80 -58.74 -10.44
N LYS A 344 -59.67 -59.11 -9.83
CA LYS A 344 -59.34 -60.50 -9.43
C LYS A 344 -58.71 -60.55 -8.02
N GLY A 345 -59.24 -61.44 -7.17
CA GLY A 345 -58.55 -61.94 -5.96
C GLY A 345 -59.02 -61.39 -4.62
N ASN A 346 -59.96 -62.09 -3.96
CA ASN A 346 -60.33 -61.83 -2.57
C ASN A 346 -59.22 -62.25 -1.58
N LYS A 347 -58.29 -61.34 -1.28
CA LYS A 347 -57.48 -61.34 -0.04
C LYS A 347 -57.85 -60.12 0.79
N SER A 348 -57.92 -60.27 2.11
CA SER A 348 -58.58 -59.28 2.97
C SER A 348 -57.87 -57.92 2.94
N LYS A 349 -58.61 -56.87 2.56
CA LYS A 349 -58.08 -55.49 2.40
C LYS A 349 -57.29 -55.03 3.63
N ALA A 350 -57.80 -55.32 4.83
CA ALA A 350 -57.17 -54.96 6.10
C ALA A 350 -55.90 -55.75 6.45
N ALA A 351 -55.60 -56.87 5.78
CA ALA A 351 -54.32 -57.57 5.91
C ALA A 351 -53.30 -57.05 4.89
N LYS A 352 -53.71 -56.89 3.62
CA LYS A 352 -52.83 -56.32 2.58
C LYS A 352 -52.41 -54.89 2.94
N TYR A 353 -53.35 -54.01 3.29
CA TYR A 353 -53.07 -52.62 3.65
C TYR A 353 -52.14 -52.47 4.87
N ARG A 354 -52.16 -53.40 5.84
CA ARG A 354 -51.24 -53.41 7.00
C ARG A 354 -49.84 -53.99 6.68
N ARG A 355 -49.70 -54.67 5.54
CA ARG A 355 -48.42 -55.10 5.00
C ARG A 355 -47.86 -54.03 4.07
N ASP A 356 -48.62 -53.64 3.05
CA ASP A 356 -48.28 -52.55 2.11
C ASP A 356 -47.86 -51.27 2.87
N LYS A 357 -48.59 -50.85 3.91
CA LYS A 357 -48.21 -49.67 4.73
C LYS A 357 -46.97 -49.88 5.60
N ARG A 358 -46.57 -51.12 5.91
CA ARG A 358 -45.33 -51.41 6.66
C ARG A 358 -44.15 -51.46 5.70
N ASP A 359 -44.33 -52.15 4.58
CA ASP A 359 -43.33 -52.32 3.55
C ASP A 359 -43.03 -50.95 2.89
N SER A 360 -44.04 -50.10 2.62
CA SER A 360 -43.83 -48.73 2.13
C SER A 360 -43.25 -47.75 3.16
N HIS A 361 -43.51 -47.93 4.46
CA HIS A 361 -42.80 -47.17 5.49
C HIS A 361 -41.33 -47.59 5.58
N ARG A 362 -41.04 -48.89 5.42
CA ARG A 362 -39.66 -49.38 5.38
C ARG A 362 -38.93 -48.86 4.14
N GLU A 363 -39.53 -49.00 2.97
CA GLU A 363 -38.99 -48.54 1.69
C GLU A 363 -38.78 -47.02 1.67
N ARG A 364 -39.70 -46.23 2.24
CA ARG A 364 -39.51 -44.79 2.44
C ARG A 364 -38.38 -44.49 3.43
N ASN A 365 -38.28 -45.20 4.54
CA ASN A 365 -37.18 -45.01 5.50
C ASN A 365 -35.82 -45.45 4.92
N GLU A 366 -35.76 -46.50 4.11
CA GLU A 366 -34.53 -46.95 3.43
C GLU A 366 -34.13 -45.99 2.31
N ALA A 367 -35.09 -45.41 1.58
CA ALA A 367 -34.85 -44.33 0.61
C ALA A 367 -34.45 -43.00 1.28
N GLU A 368 -35.02 -42.67 2.44
CA GLU A 368 -34.65 -41.48 3.23
C GLU A 368 -33.27 -41.63 3.88
N LEU A 369 -32.86 -42.85 4.25
CA LEU A 369 -31.48 -43.15 4.66
C LEU A 369 -30.52 -43.05 3.48
N ALA A 370 -30.86 -43.65 2.33
CA ALA A 370 -30.03 -43.59 1.12
C ALA A 370 -29.84 -42.15 0.62
N ALA A 371 -30.88 -41.32 0.66
CA ALA A 371 -30.80 -39.90 0.33
C ALA A 371 -29.95 -39.10 1.34
N GLN A 372 -29.89 -39.50 2.61
CA GLN A 372 -28.95 -38.93 3.59
C GLN A 372 -27.51 -39.39 3.33
N GLU A 373 -27.29 -40.65 2.95
CA GLU A 373 -25.96 -41.18 2.59
C GLU A 373 -25.44 -40.57 1.28
N GLU A 374 -26.27 -40.36 0.27
CA GLU A 374 -25.91 -39.63 -0.96
C GLU A 374 -25.69 -38.14 -0.69
N GLY A 375 -26.58 -37.50 0.08
CA GLY A 375 -26.41 -36.11 0.52
C GLY A 375 -25.17 -35.86 1.40
N SER A 376 -24.61 -36.90 2.04
CA SER A 376 -23.39 -36.80 2.84
C SER A 376 -22.09 -36.74 2.03
N LYS A 377 -22.12 -37.05 0.73
CA LYS A 377 -20.93 -37.08 -0.13
C LYS A 377 -20.52 -35.72 -0.69
N VAL A 378 -21.40 -34.72 -0.64
CA VAL A 378 -21.12 -33.37 -1.18
C VAL A 378 -20.63 -32.45 -0.06
N LEU A 379 -19.34 -32.13 -0.06
CA LEU A 379 -18.74 -31.19 0.89
C LEU A 379 -18.87 -29.76 0.38
N LYS A 380 -19.64 -28.95 1.12
CA LYS A 380 -19.70 -27.50 0.92
C LYS A 380 -18.56 -26.82 1.68
N VAL A 381 -17.51 -26.48 0.95
CA VAL A 381 -16.29 -25.83 1.47
C VAL A 381 -16.05 -24.50 0.78
N THR A 382 -15.22 -23.66 1.40
CA THR A 382 -14.71 -22.41 0.80
C THR A 382 -13.27 -22.60 0.31
N GLU A 383 -12.75 -21.69 -0.52
CA GLU A 383 -11.38 -21.71 -1.06
C GLU A 383 -10.25 -21.45 -0.03
N PHE A 384 -10.57 -21.49 1.26
CA PHE A 384 -9.75 -20.97 2.36
C PHE A 384 -9.62 -21.95 3.55
N VAL A 385 -10.12 -23.19 3.42
CA VAL A 385 -10.15 -24.18 4.52
C VAL A 385 -8.75 -24.80 4.75
N THR A 386 -8.38 -25.01 6.01
CA THR A 386 -7.10 -25.66 6.39
C THR A 386 -7.17 -27.19 6.35
N VAL A 387 -6.01 -27.85 6.24
CA VAL A 387 -5.90 -29.32 6.28
C VAL A 387 -6.58 -29.93 7.51
N GLY A 388 -6.44 -29.29 8.69
CA GLY A 388 -7.11 -29.71 9.92
C GLY A 388 -8.64 -29.58 9.89
N GLU A 389 -9.16 -28.54 9.23
CA GLU A 389 -10.60 -28.33 9.07
C GLU A 389 -11.21 -29.29 8.03
N ILE A 390 -10.55 -29.50 6.87
CA ILE A 390 -10.98 -30.48 5.84
C ILE A 390 -11.03 -31.89 6.46
N ALA A 391 -9.98 -32.27 7.20
CA ALA A 391 -9.93 -33.52 7.95
C ALA A 391 -11.10 -33.67 8.94
N THR A 392 -11.51 -32.58 9.60
CA THR A 392 -12.66 -32.56 10.52
C THR A 392 -14.00 -32.64 9.78
N MET A 393 -14.13 -32.05 8.60
CA MET A 393 -15.33 -32.12 7.77
C MET A 393 -15.54 -33.51 7.13
N MET A 394 -14.45 -34.22 6.82
CA MET A 394 -14.49 -35.60 6.31
C MET A 394 -14.60 -36.68 7.39
N ASP A 395 -14.49 -36.32 8.67
CA ASP A 395 -14.23 -37.21 9.83
C ASP A 395 -13.03 -38.17 9.62
N VAL A 396 -11.98 -37.67 8.96
CA VAL A 396 -10.76 -38.42 8.63
C VAL A 396 -9.59 -37.95 9.51
N PRO A 397 -8.79 -38.84 10.11
CA PRO A 397 -7.61 -38.45 10.87
C PRO A 397 -6.64 -37.58 10.04
N ILE A 398 -6.28 -36.40 10.56
CA ILE A 398 -5.44 -35.38 9.91
C ILE A 398 -4.16 -35.98 9.27
N THR A 399 -3.56 -36.98 9.91
CA THR A 399 -2.36 -37.67 9.39
C THR A 399 -2.57 -38.40 8.06
N LYS A 400 -3.81 -38.84 7.74
CA LYS A 400 -4.14 -39.39 6.42
C LYS A 400 -4.24 -38.29 5.36
N VAL A 401 -4.84 -37.15 5.69
CA VAL A 401 -5.00 -36.01 4.77
C VAL A 401 -3.65 -35.36 4.45
N ILE A 402 -2.78 -35.22 5.44
CA ILE A 402 -1.36 -34.86 5.22
C ILE A 402 -0.68 -35.95 4.37
N GLY A 403 -0.98 -37.23 4.62
CA GLY A 403 -0.45 -38.35 3.85
C GLY A 403 -0.80 -38.30 2.36
N THR A 404 -2.05 -38.01 1.99
CA THR A 404 -2.45 -37.86 0.58
C THR A 404 -1.82 -36.63 -0.06
N CYS A 405 -1.74 -35.49 0.64
CA CYS A 405 -1.00 -34.31 0.17
C CYS A 405 0.48 -34.63 -0.12
N MET A 406 1.14 -35.37 0.77
CA MET A 406 2.53 -35.83 0.59
C MET A 406 2.68 -36.76 -0.62
N SER A 407 1.71 -37.65 -0.87
CA SER A 407 1.67 -38.51 -2.07
C SER A 407 1.47 -37.71 -3.37
N LEU A 408 0.76 -36.57 -3.31
CA LEU A 408 0.65 -35.59 -4.40
C LEU A 408 1.91 -34.71 -4.53
N GLY A 409 2.95 -34.93 -3.72
CA GLY A 409 4.21 -34.20 -3.74
C GLY A 409 4.22 -32.88 -2.96
N ILE A 410 3.12 -32.53 -2.29
CA ILE A 410 2.96 -31.26 -1.58
C ILE A 410 3.14 -31.49 -0.07
N MET A 411 4.26 -31.00 0.49
CA MET A 411 4.48 -31.04 1.93
C MET A 411 3.63 -29.97 2.63
N VAL A 412 2.64 -30.42 3.42
CA VAL A 412 1.68 -29.54 4.11
C VAL A 412 1.70 -29.71 5.63
N THR A 413 1.47 -28.62 6.36
CA THR A 413 1.30 -28.63 7.82
C THR A 413 -0.19 -28.55 8.21
N MET A 414 -0.52 -28.92 9.46
CA MET A 414 -1.91 -29.01 9.96
C MET A 414 -2.74 -27.72 9.75
N ASN A 415 -2.10 -26.56 9.91
CA ASN A 415 -2.75 -25.24 9.83
C ASN A 415 -2.56 -24.59 8.44
N GLN A 416 -1.96 -25.31 7.49
CA GLN A 416 -1.81 -24.86 6.12
C GLN A 416 -3.15 -24.92 5.40
N ARG A 417 -3.41 -23.94 4.54
CA ARG A 417 -4.55 -23.96 3.62
C ARG A 417 -4.15 -24.71 2.36
N LEU A 418 -5.10 -25.43 1.77
CA LEU A 418 -4.96 -25.99 0.43
C LEU A 418 -5.57 -25.02 -0.58
N ASP A 419 -4.99 -24.97 -1.78
CA ASP A 419 -5.60 -24.28 -2.91
C ASP A 419 -6.69 -25.17 -3.53
N ALA A 420 -7.69 -24.55 -4.18
CA ALA A 420 -8.92 -25.23 -4.60
C ALA A 420 -8.66 -26.52 -5.40
N GLU A 421 -7.74 -26.48 -6.38
CA GLU A 421 -7.34 -27.65 -7.17
C GLU A 421 -6.81 -28.80 -6.30
N THR A 422 -5.94 -28.50 -5.32
CA THR A 422 -5.41 -29.51 -4.39
C THR A 422 -6.49 -30.01 -3.44
N LEU A 423 -7.42 -29.13 -3.03
CA LEU A 423 -8.52 -29.48 -2.15
C LEU A 423 -9.44 -30.53 -2.82
N THR A 424 -9.88 -30.29 -4.05
CA THR A 424 -10.70 -31.24 -4.83
C THR A 424 -10.01 -32.60 -4.97
N ILE A 425 -8.75 -32.63 -5.40
CA ILE A 425 -8.01 -33.89 -5.59
C ILE A 425 -7.89 -34.66 -4.25
N VAL A 426 -7.70 -33.94 -3.14
CA VAL A 426 -7.60 -34.56 -1.80
C VAL A 426 -8.96 -35.08 -1.30
N THR A 427 -10.08 -34.43 -1.61
CA THR A 427 -11.42 -34.90 -1.21
C THR A 427 -11.93 -36.03 -2.10
N ASP A 428 -11.63 -36.00 -3.40
CA ASP A 428 -11.98 -37.04 -4.37
C ASP A 428 -11.34 -38.39 -3.98
N GLU A 429 -10.08 -38.39 -3.52
CA GLU A 429 -9.36 -39.55 -2.99
C GLU A 429 -10.02 -40.14 -1.71
N PHE A 430 -10.79 -39.33 -0.97
CA PHE A 430 -11.63 -39.78 0.15
C PHE A 430 -13.10 -40.06 -0.23
N GLY A 431 -13.47 -39.89 -1.50
CA GLY A 431 -14.82 -40.15 -2.00
C GLY A 431 -15.85 -39.04 -1.73
N TYR A 432 -15.39 -37.81 -1.47
CA TYR A 432 -16.24 -36.63 -1.27
C TYR A 432 -16.13 -35.66 -2.46
N GLU A 433 -17.27 -35.34 -3.09
CA GLU A 433 -17.35 -34.33 -4.14
C GLU A 433 -17.39 -32.92 -3.51
N VAL A 434 -16.52 -32.01 -3.95
CA VAL A 434 -16.46 -30.65 -3.40
C VAL A 434 -17.33 -29.69 -4.21
N GLN A 435 -18.30 -29.09 -3.53
CA GLN A 435 -18.99 -27.89 -4.00
C GLN A 435 -18.36 -26.67 -3.34
N PHE A 436 -17.50 -25.96 -4.06
CA PHE A 436 -17.01 -24.66 -3.62
C PHE A 436 -18.18 -23.69 -3.49
N THR A 437 -18.45 -23.28 -2.25
CA THR A 437 -19.30 -22.12 -1.98
C THR A 437 -18.36 -20.92 -2.03
N THR A 438 -18.46 -20.11 -3.09
CA THR A 438 -17.66 -18.88 -3.19
C THR A 438 -18.03 -17.97 -2.01
N ALA A 439 -17.07 -17.15 -1.57
CA ALA A 439 -17.27 -16.27 -0.42
C ALA A 439 -18.05 -14.99 -0.78
N ASP A 440 -18.84 -15.02 -1.84
CA ASP A 440 -19.60 -13.90 -2.41
C ASP A 440 -20.82 -13.60 -1.56
N ILE A 441 -20.56 -12.87 -0.48
CA ILE A 441 -21.55 -12.42 0.53
C ILE A 441 -22.67 -11.54 -0.09
N GLU A 442 -22.56 -11.14 -1.36
CA GLU A 442 -23.65 -10.48 -2.09
C GLU A 442 -24.92 -11.36 -2.15
N GLU A 443 -24.81 -12.70 -2.21
CA GLU A 443 -26.00 -13.59 -2.18
C GLU A 443 -26.66 -13.74 -0.80
N THR A 444 -26.06 -13.23 0.29
CA THR A 444 -26.63 -13.35 1.65
C THR A 444 -27.60 -12.21 1.99
N ILE A 445 -27.81 -11.26 1.08
CA ILE A 445 -28.82 -10.21 1.22
C ILE A 445 -29.95 -10.57 0.25
N GLU A 446 -31.04 -11.15 0.77
CA GLU A 446 -32.24 -11.44 -0.03
C GLU A 446 -32.80 -10.11 -0.57
N VAL A 447 -32.55 -9.84 -1.85
CA VAL A 447 -33.16 -8.71 -2.56
C VAL A 447 -34.63 -9.05 -2.76
N VAL A 448 -35.46 -8.65 -1.81
CA VAL A 448 -36.91 -8.74 -1.90
C VAL A 448 -37.35 -7.95 -3.15
N GLU A 449 -37.86 -8.66 -4.16
CA GLU A 449 -38.36 -8.04 -5.38
C GLU A 449 -39.53 -7.10 -5.05
N ASP A 450 -39.39 -5.82 -5.42
CA ASP A 450 -40.44 -4.83 -5.23
C ASP A 450 -41.66 -5.16 -6.09
N LYS A 451 -42.86 -5.02 -5.54
CA LYS A 451 -44.07 -5.11 -6.37
C LYS A 451 -44.16 -3.87 -7.26
N PRO A 452 -44.72 -3.99 -8.48
CA PRO A 452 -44.94 -2.83 -9.35
C PRO A 452 -45.88 -1.78 -8.75
N GLU A 453 -46.65 -2.13 -7.71
CA GLU A 453 -47.52 -1.21 -6.95
C GLU A 453 -46.74 -0.33 -5.94
N ASP A 454 -45.59 -0.79 -5.46
CA ASP A 454 -44.77 -0.12 -4.43
C ASP A 454 -43.72 0.83 -5.07
N LEU A 455 -43.52 0.73 -6.39
CA LEU A 455 -42.62 1.57 -7.19
C LEU A 455 -43.22 2.95 -7.48
N LYS A 456 -42.47 4.01 -7.14
CA LYS A 456 -42.81 5.41 -7.39
C LYS A 456 -41.73 6.07 -8.25
N GLU A 457 -42.10 7.12 -8.98
CA GLU A 457 -41.16 7.93 -9.77
C GLU A 457 -40.07 8.54 -8.86
N ARG A 458 -38.84 8.66 -9.37
CA ARG A 458 -37.71 9.29 -8.66
C ARG A 458 -36.95 10.28 -9.54
N ALA A 459 -36.28 11.24 -8.91
CA ALA A 459 -35.37 12.17 -9.59
C ALA A 459 -34.26 11.42 -10.35
N PRO A 460 -33.88 11.85 -11.57
CA PRO A 460 -32.71 11.30 -12.26
C PRO A 460 -31.41 11.69 -11.57
N ILE A 461 -30.46 10.75 -11.55
CA ILE A 461 -29.08 10.96 -11.12
C ILE A 461 -28.22 11.19 -12.37
N VAL A 462 -27.56 12.34 -12.45
CA VAL A 462 -26.94 12.85 -13.67
C VAL A 462 -25.45 13.16 -13.46
N THR A 463 -24.55 12.44 -14.13
CA THR A 463 -23.10 12.72 -14.04
C THR A 463 -22.66 13.70 -15.11
N VAL A 464 -21.79 14.64 -14.76
CA VAL A 464 -21.23 15.62 -15.72
C VAL A 464 -19.75 15.34 -15.96
N MET A 465 -19.42 14.94 -17.19
CA MET A 465 -18.08 14.52 -17.60
C MET A 465 -17.55 15.31 -18.81
N GLY A 466 -16.31 15.02 -19.19
CA GLY A 466 -15.55 15.76 -20.20
C GLY A 466 -14.15 16.17 -19.69
N HIS A 467 -13.39 16.80 -20.58
CA HIS A 467 -12.02 17.28 -20.37
C HIS A 467 -11.92 18.41 -19.32
N VAL A 468 -10.70 18.74 -18.92
CA VAL A 468 -10.35 19.97 -18.17
C VAL A 468 -10.71 21.20 -19.03
N ASP A 469 -10.99 22.34 -18.39
CA ASP A 469 -11.34 23.64 -19.02
C ASP A 469 -12.51 23.65 -20.02
N HIS A 470 -13.26 22.55 -20.15
CA HIS A 470 -14.53 22.48 -20.88
C HIS A 470 -15.70 23.14 -20.11
N GLY A 471 -15.48 23.58 -18.87
CA GLY A 471 -16.46 24.34 -18.07
C GLY A 471 -17.53 23.48 -17.39
N LYS A 472 -17.19 22.25 -16.98
CA LYS A 472 -18.08 21.34 -16.24
C LYS A 472 -18.55 21.96 -14.93
N THR A 473 -17.62 22.23 -14.01
CA THR A 473 -17.88 22.93 -12.74
C THR A 473 -18.58 24.28 -12.97
N SER A 474 -18.35 24.95 -14.10
CA SER A 474 -18.99 26.23 -14.44
C SER A 474 -20.47 26.07 -14.79
N LEU A 475 -20.85 24.99 -15.49
CA LEU A 475 -22.25 24.63 -15.73
C LEU A 475 -22.94 24.33 -14.39
N LEU A 476 -22.25 23.59 -13.52
CA LEU A 476 -22.80 23.18 -12.22
C LEU A 476 -22.93 24.38 -11.26
N ASP A 477 -21.97 25.30 -11.25
CA ASP A 477 -22.03 26.55 -10.51
C ASP A 477 -23.18 27.46 -10.98
N TYR A 478 -23.40 27.57 -12.29
CA TYR A 478 -24.56 28.30 -12.82
C TYR A 478 -25.89 27.66 -12.38
N ILE A 479 -26.01 26.34 -12.46
CA ILE A 479 -27.22 25.60 -12.03
C ILE A 479 -27.45 25.74 -10.51
N ARG A 480 -26.41 25.56 -9.70
CA ARG A 480 -26.44 25.71 -8.23
C ARG A 480 -26.65 27.16 -7.77
N LYS A 481 -26.38 28.14 -8.65
CA LYS A 481 -26.29 29.58 -8.34
C LYS A 481 -25.20 29.88 -7.28
N THR A 482 -24.11 29.11 -7.34
CA THR A 482 -22.92 29.19 -6.45
C THR A 482 -21.67 29.49 -7.27
N ASN A 483 -20.54 29.71 -6.61
CA ASN A 483 -19.22 29.83 -7.25
C ASN A 483 -18.22 28.99 -6.45
N VAL A 484 -18.20 27.69 -6.73
CA VAL A 484 -17.30 26.70 -6.12
C VAL A 484 -15.89 26.84 -6.71
N ILE A 485 -15.77 27.16 -8.00
CA ILE A 485 -14.48 27.34 -8.71
C ILE A 485 -13.57 28.35 -7.99
N ALA A 486 -14.12 29.42 -7.41
CA ALA A 486 -13.35 30.42 -6.67
C ALA A 486 -12.84 29.94 -5.28
N GLY A 487 -13.34 28.81 -4.77
CA GLY A 487 -12.91 28.20 -3.51
C GLY A 487 -12.03 26.96 -3.67
N GLU A 488 -12.08 26.28 -4.81
CA GLU A 488 -11.28 25.07 -5.05
C GLU A 488 -9.79 25.36 -5.27
N SER A 489 -8.92 24.54 -4.67
CA SER A 489 -7.48 24.70 -4.81
C SER A 489 -7.04 24.44 -6.25
N GLY A 490 -6.34 25.42 -6.84
CA GLY A 490 -5.95 25.37 -8.25
C GLY A 490 -7.06 25.69 -9.25
N GLY A 491 -8.28 26.05 -8.81
CA GLY A 491 -9.40 26.34 -9.70
C GLY A 491 -9.95 25.13 -10.47
N ILE A 492 -9.66 23.92 -9.98
CA ILE A 492 -10.10 22.65 -10.56
C ILE A 492 -10.81 21.80 -9.51
N THR A 493 -11.83 21.07 -9.94
CA THR A 493 -12.54 20.08 -9.11
C THR A 493 -11.71 18.82 -8.99
N GLN A 494 -11.49 18.35 -7.75
CA GLN A 494 -10.57 17.25 -7.41
C GLN A 494 -11.23 16.11 -6.62
N HIS A 495 -12.53 16.25 -6.35
CA HIS A 495 -13.37 15.37 -5.51
C HIS A 495 -14.72 15.14 -6.24
N ILE A 496 -15.46 14.08 -5.91
CA ILE A 496 -16.79 13.82 -6.47
C ILE A 496 -17.85 14.53 -5.61
N GLY A 497 -18.36 15.67 -6.09
CA GLY A 497 -19.48 16.37 -5.48
C GLY A 497 -20.82 15.75 -5.88
N ALA A 498 -21.77 15.62 -4.93
CA ALA A 498 -23.12 15.13 -5.19
C ALA A 498 -24.16 16.09 -4.58
N TYR A 499 -25.08 16.61 -5.41
CA TYR A 499 -26.02 17.65 -4.96
C TYR A 499 -27.38 17.62 -5.68
N GLY A 500 -28.44 17.97 -4.96
CA GLY A 500 -29.81 18.08 -5.50
C GLY A 500 -30.14 19.48 -6.00
N VAL A 501 -30.94 19.55 -7.08
CA VAL A 501 -31.45 20.79 -7.68
C VAL A 501 -32.94 20.67 -7.91
N GLU A 502 -33.72 21.48 -7.20
CA GLU A 502 -35.14 21.69 -7.45
C GLU A 502 -35.32 22.66 -8.63
N LEU A 503 -36.08 22.25 -9.65
CA LEU A 503 -36.41 23.06 -10.83
C LEU A 503 -37.67 23.90 -10.60
N GLU A 504 -37.88 24.91 -11.45
CA GLU A 504 -39.08 25.77 -11.44
C GLU A 504 -40.41 24.99 -11.56
N ASN A 505 -40.35 23.76 -12.08
CA ASN A 505 -41.48 22.86 -12.26
C ASN A 505 -41.78 21.98 -11.01
N GLY A 506 -40.96 22.05 -9.95
CA GLY A 506 -41.06 21.19 -8.76
C GLY A 506 -40.50 19.76 -8.95
N GLN A 507 -39.85 19.48 -10.08
CA GLN A 507 -39.06 18.26 -10.28
C GLN A 507 -37.63 18.48 -9.74
N GLU A 508 -37.06 17.46 -9.11
CA GLU A 508 -35.66 17.45 -8.66
C GLU A 508 -34.75 16.72 -9.65
N ILE A 509 -33.50 17.17 -9.77
CA ILE A 509 -32.41 16.45 -10.44
C ILE A 509 -31.21 16.38 -9.48
N THR A 510 -30.61 15.20 -9.35
CA THR A 510 -29.37 15.03 -8.57
C THR A 510 -28.17 14.98 -9.51
N PHE A 511 -27.20 15.87 -9.31
CA PHE A 511 -25.99 15.93 -10.11
C PHE A 511 -24.79 15.32 -9.39
N LEU A 512 -23.95 14.60 -10.14
CA LEU A 512 -22.59 14.23 -9.75
C LEU A 512 -21.57 15.05 -10.57
N ASP A 513 -20.77 15.85 -9.89
CA ASP A 513 -19.60 16.51 -10.50
C ASP A 513 -18.42 15.52 -10.52
N THR A 514 -17.75 15.40 -11.66
CA THR A 514 -16.60 14.50 -11.80
C THR A 514 -15.36 15.27 -12.25
N PRO A 515 -14.17 15.03 -11.65
CA PRO A 515 -12.95 15.72 -12.05
C PRO A 515 -12.58 15.50 -13.52
N GLY A 516 -11.89 16.47 -14.12
CA GLY A 516 -11.52 16.44 -15.55
C GLY A 516 -10.23 15.66 -15.86
N HIS A 517 -9.29 15.60 -14.92
CA HIS A 517 -7.94 15.09 -15.16
C HIS A 517 -7.87 13.56 -15.17
N GLU A 518 -7.08 13.03 -16.12
CA GLU A 518 -6.67 11.62 -16.27
C GLU A 518 -6.27 10.86 -14.99
N ALA A 519 -5.70 11.51 -13.96
CA ALA A 519 -5.42 10.85 -12.69
C ALA A 519 -6.69 10.28 -12.01
N PHE A 520 -7.85 10.84 -12.34
CA PHE A 520 -9.15 10.49 -11.75
C PHE A 520 -10.02 9.59 -12.66
N THR A 521 -9.42 8.81 -13.57
CA THR A 521 -10.13 7.77 -14.36
C THR A 521 -11.05 6.90 -13.50
N ALA A 522 -10.58 6.44 -12.33
CA ALA A 522 -11.36 5.59 -11.43
C ALA A 522 -12.59 6.31 -10.82
N MET A 523 -12.49 7.61 -10.54
CA MET A 523 -13.62 8.43 -10.08
C MET A 523 -14.68 8.58 -11.18
N ARG A 524 -14.27 8.79 -12.45
CA ARG A 524 -15.21 8.88 -13.58
C ARG A 524 -15.92 7.56 -13.85
N ALA A 525 -15.22 6.43 -13.79
CA ALA A 525 -15.83 5.11 -13.91
C ALA A 525 -16.90 4.87 -12.83
N ARG A 526 -16.61 5.23 -11.57
CA ARG A 526 -17.58 5.16 -10.47
C ARG A 526 -18.76 6.12 -10.65
N GLY A 527 -18.50 7.34 -11.13
CA GLY A 527 -19.56 8.28 -11.51
C GLY A 527 -20.54 7.66 -12.50
N ALA A 528 -20.04 7.14 -13.63
CA ALA A 528 -20.88 6.48 -14.64
C ALA A 528 -21.71 5.31 -14.08
N GLN A 529 -21.15 4.48 -13.20
CA GLN A 529 -21.84 3.32 -12.62
C GLN A 529 -22.98 3.68 -11.64
N VAL A 530 -23.02 4.90 -11.13
CA VAL A 530 -23.99 5.34 -10.11
C VAL A 530 -25.16 6.14 -10.70
N THR A 531 -25.04 6.60 -11.95
CA THR A 531 -25.97 7.56 -12.58
C THR A 531 -26.87 6.97 -13.64
N ASP A 532 -28.06 7.55 -13.77
CA ASP A 532 -29.06 7.20 -14.78
C ASP A 532 -28.77 7.84 -16.15
N ILE A 533 -28.14 9.02 -16.17
CA ILE A 533 -27.84 9.81 -17.38
C ILE A 533 -26.44 10.44 -17.28
N ALA A 534 -25.72 10.54 -18.41
CA ALA A 534 -24.41 11.20 -18.50
C ALA A 534 -24.42 12.41 -19.44
N ILE A 535 -24.08 13.59 -18.92
CA ILE A 535 -23.83 14.80 -19.70
C ILE A 535 -22.34 14.85 -20.06
N ILE A 536 -22.02 14.84 -21.35
CA ILE A 536 -20.65 15.01 -21.85
C ILE A 536 -20.46 16.45 -22.34
N VAL A 537 -19.66 17.23 -21.60
CA VAL A 537 -19.38 18.63 -21.92
C VAL A 537 -18.20 18.74 -22.89
N VAL A 538 -18.46 19.30 -24.07
CA VAL A 538 -17.46 19.53 -25.13
C VAL A 538 -17.37 21.01 -25.42
N ALA A 539 -16.17 21.59 -25.46
CA ALA A 539 -16.03 23.01 -25.73
C ALA A 539 -16.07 23.32 -27.23
N ALA A 540 -16.93 24.25 -27.65
CA ALA A 540 -17.11 24.66 -29.03
C ALA A 540 -15.90 25.41 -29.63
N ASP A 541 -14.99 25.90 -28.78
CA ASP A 541 -13.76 26.59 -29.19
C ASP A 541 -12.55 25.65 -29.35
N ASP A 542 -12.72 24.33 -29.10
CA ASP A 542 -11.63 23.35 -29.01
C ASP A 542 -11.93 22.06 -29.82
N ASP A 543 -11.36 20.92 -29.41
CA ASP A 543 -11.53 19.60 -30.03
C ASP A 543 -12.06 18.52 -29.07
N ILE A 544 -12.41 17.36 -29.60
CA ILE A 544 -12.77 16.17 -28.82
C ILE A 544 -11.48 15.53 -28.27
N MET A 545 -10.99 16.11 -27.17
CA MET A 545 -9.76 15.72 -26.47
C MET A 545 -9.81 14.27 -25.93
N PRO A 546 -8.66 13.62 -25.68
CA PRO A 546 -8.60 12.22 -25.22
C PRO A 546 -9.45 11.92 -23.98
N GLN A 547 -9.46 12.82 -22.99
CA GLN A 547 -10.27 12.69 -21.76
C GLN A 547 -11.78 12.75 -22.03
N THR A 548 -12.22 13.41 -23.11
CA THR A 548 -13.62 13.39 -23.57
C THR A 548 -13.97 12.03 -24.17
N LYS A 549 -13.06 11.43 -24.95
CA LYS A 549 -13.23 10.07 -25.49
C LYS A 549 -13.26 9.02 -24.38
N GLU A 550 -12.41 9.19 -23.36
CA GLU A 550 -12.40 8.36 -22.15
C GLU A 550 -13.72 8.47 -21.38
N ALA A 551 -14.23 9.69 -21.15
CA ALA A 551 -15.53 9.92 -20.50
C ALA A 551 -16.70 9.26 -21.27
N ILE A 552 -16.73 9.39 -22.59
CA ILE A 552 -17.69 8.70 -23.46
C ILE A 552 -17.56 7.18 -23.29
N SER A 553 -16.33 6.64 -23.26
CA SER A 553 -16.08 5.21 -23.07
C SER A 553 -16.55 4.70 -21.71
N HIS A 554 -16.43 5.49 -20.63
CA HIS A 554 -16.95 5.12 -19.31
C HIS A 554 -18.48 5.09 -19.29
N ALA A 555 -19.15 6.10 -19.85
CA ALA A 555 -20.61 6.13 -19.96
C ALA A 555 -21.14 4.97 -20.83
N GLN A 556 -20.51 4.66 -21.96
CA GLN A 556 -20.85 3.51 -22.78
C GLN A 556 -20.62 2.17 -22.07
N ALA A 557 -19.52 2.02 -21.31
CA ALA A 557 -19.24 0.80 -20.55
C ALA A 557 -20.22 0.57 -19.39
N ALA A 558 -20.76 1.64 -18.81
CA ALA A 558 -21.84 1.59 -17.82
C ALA A 558 -23.24 1.41 -18.45
N GLY A 559 -23.38 1.51 -19.78
CA GLY A 559 -24.67 1.42 -20.49
C GLY A 559 -25.55 2.68 -20.39
N VAL A 560 -25.01 3.77 -19.86
CA VAL A 560 -25.75 5.00 -19.51
C VAL A 560 -26.03 5.86 -20.76
N PRO A 561 -27.26 6.38 -20.95
CA PRO A 561 -27.58 7.36 -22.00
C PRO A 561 -26.72 8.62 -21.93
N ILE A 562 -26.31 9.10 -23.12
CA ILE A 562 -25.37 10.21 -23.28
C ILE A 562 -26.07 11.41 -23.92
N ILE A 563 -25.98 12.57 -23.26
CA ILE A 563 -26.40 13.87 -23.76
C ILE A 563 -25.15 14.73 -23.97
N PHE A 564 -24.97 15.30 -25.17
CA PHE A 564 -23.83 16.16 -25.49
C PHE A 564 -24.15 17.63 -25.25
N ALA A 565 -23.42 18.26 -24.34
CA ALA A 565 -23.52 19.69 -24.03
C ALA A 565 -22.34 20.45 -24.65
N ILE A 566 -22.60 21.19 -25.73
CA ILE A 566 -21.57 21.91 -26.49
C ILE A 566 -21.43 23.32 -25.92
N ASN A 567 -20.38 23.54 -25.11
CA ASN A 567 -20.21 24.71 -24.24
C ASN A 567 -19.36 25.83 -24.87
N LYS A 568 -19.41 27.03 -24.27
CA LYS A 568 -18.68 28.25 -24.63
C LYS A 568 -19.10 28.91 -25.96
N ILE A 569 -20.37 28.77 -26.36
CA ILE A 569 -20.91 29.44 -27.57
C ILE A 569 -20.86 30.98 -27.52
N ASP A 570 -20.56 31.58 -26.36
CA ASP A 570 -20.30 33.01 -26.18
C ASP A 570 -18.95 33.48 -26.79
N LYS A 571 -18.07 32.56 -27.20
CA LYS A 571 -16.80 32.90 -27.85
C LYS A 571 -16.97 33.07 -29.36
N ALA A 572 -16.38 34.13 -29.91
CA ALA A 572 -16.32 34.38 -31.36
C ALA A 572 -15.53 33.32 -32.17
N THR A 573 -14.84 32.38 -31.50
CA THR A 573 -14.16 31.23 -32.10
C THR A 573 -14.94 29.91 -31.97
N ALA A 574 -16.13 29.94 -31.37
CA ALA A 574 -16.97 28.75 -31.19
C ALA A 574 -17.51 28.24 -32.53
N ASN A 575 -17.50 26.93 -32.72
CA ASN A 575 -18.13 26.25 -33.86
C ASN A 575 -18.74 24.92 -33.40
N PRO A 576 -20.04 24.90 -33.03
CA PRO A 576 -20.74 23.68 -32.62
C PRO A 576 -20.81 22.62 -33.73
N ASP A 577 -21.02 23.02 -34.98
CA ASP A 577 -21.18 22.09 -36.11
C ASP A 577 -19.92 21.23 -36.32
N LYS A 578 -18.73 21.82 -36.17
CA LYS A 578 -17.44 21.13 -36.20
C LYS A 578 -17.27 20.11 -35.06
N ILE A 579 -17.99 20.25 -33.94
CA ILE A 579 -18.05 19.23 -32.88
C ILE A 579 -19.04 18.13 -33.29
N LYS A 580 -20.23 18.50 -33.80
CA LYS A 580 -21.25 17.55 -34.29
C LYS A 580 -20.70 16.65 -35.43
N GLU A 581 -19.96 17.21 -36.38
CA GLU A 581 -19.20 16.49 -37.42
C GLU A 581 -18.25 15.42 -36.84
N LYS A 582 -17.51 15.76 -35.79
CA LYS A 582 -16.50 14.87 -35.19
C LYS A 582 -17.11 13.81 -34.29
N LEU A 583 -18.21 14.12 -33.61
CA LEU A 583 -19.03 13.12 -32.91
C LEU A 583 -19.54 12.10 -33.93
N ALA A 584 -20.12 12.55 -35.05
CA ALA A 584 -20.56 11.67 -36.14
C ALA A 584 -19.40 10.82 -36.73
N ALA A 585 -18.21 11.41 -36.90
CA ALA A 585 -17.00 10.68 -37.34
C ALA A 585 -16.48 9.64 -36.32
N MET A 586 -16.90 9.72 -35.05
CA MET A 586 -16.67 8.70 -34.01
C MET A 586 -17.88 7.76 -33.83
N ASN A 587 -18.86 7.80 -34.74
CA ASN A 587 -20.14 7.06 -34.73
C ASN A 587 -21.18 7.54 -33.68
N PHE A 588 -20.99 8.74 -33.11
CA PHE A 588 -21.96 9.41 -32.26
C PHE A 588 -22.81 10.37 -33.10
N LEU A 589 -23.76 9.82 -33.85
CA LEU A 589 -24.70 10.63 -34.65
C LEU A 589 -25.67 11.38 -33.72
N VAL A 590 -25.75 12.70 -33.90
CA VAL A 590 -26.61 13.60 -33.12
C VAL A 590 -28.05 13.62 -33.62
N GLU A 591 -28.98 13.89 -32.69
CA GLU A 591 -30.43 14.02 -32.89
C GLU A 591 -30.80 14.90 -34.10
N GLU A 592 -30.15 16.06 -34.26
CA GLU A 592 -30.37 17.00 -35.38
C GLU A 592 -30.17 16.37 -36.76
N TRP A 593 -29.37 15.30 -36.86
CA TRP A 593 -29.08 14.56 -38.09
C TRP A 593 -29.77 13.18 -38.11
N GLY A 594 -30.79 12.97 -37.27
CA GLY A 594 -31.52 11.70 -37.16
C GLY A 594 -30.81 10.62 -36.33
N GLY A 595 -29.84 11.00 -35.49
CA GLY A 595 -29.11 10.10 -34.61
C GLY A 595 -29.80 9.83 -33.26
N LYS A 596 -29.23 8.90 -32.49
CA LYS A 596 -29.73 8.56 -31.14
C LYS A 596 -29.35 9.61 -30.09
N TYR A 597 -28.19 10.24 -30.20
CA TYR A 597 -27.63 11.02 -29.10
C TYR A 597 -28.18 12.45 -29.10
N GLN A 598 -28.82 12.86 -28.00
CA GLN A 598 -29.27 14.24 -27.85
C GLN A 598 -28.07 15.19 -27.78
N SER A 599 -28.18 16.34 -28.46
CA SER A 599 -27.23 17.46 -28.37
C SER A 599 -27.93 18.76 -27.99
N HIS A 600 -27.23 19.63 -27.27
CA HIS A 600 -27.62 21.02 -27.07
C HIS A 600 -26.43 21.97 -26.94
N ASP A 601 -26.58 23.18 -27.44
CA ASP A 601 -25.52 24.19 -27.56
C ASP A 601 -25.70 25.25 -26.44
N ILE A 602 -24.70 25.40 -25.56
CA ILE A 602 -24.82 26.17 -24.30
C ILE A 602 -23.69 27.18 -24.07
N SER A 603 -23.95 28.18 -23.23
CA SER A 603 -22.91 28.95 -22.53
C SER A 603 -23.13 28.88 -21.03
N ALA A 604 -22.35 28.04 -20.35
CA ALA A 604 -22.35 27.94 -18.89
C ALA A 604 -22.04 29.26 -18.18
N LYS A 605 -21.36 30.20 -18.85
CA LYS A 605 -21.01 31.52 -18.30
C LYS A 605 -22.14 32.55 -18.40
N MET A 606 -22.93 32.49 -19.49
CA MET A 606 -24.02 33.44 -19.76
C MET A 606 -25.40 32.87 -19.44
N GLY A 607 -25.51 31.57 -19.14
CA GLY A 607 -26.76 30.87 -18.86
C GLY A 607 -27.55 30.41 -20.09
N ILE A 608 -27.07 30.69 -21.29
CA ILE A 608 -27.74 30.42 -22.57
C ILE A 608 -27.80 28.90 -22.79
N GLY A 609 -28.98 28.37 -23.15
CA GLY A 609 -29.22 26.96 -23.45
C GLY A 609 -29.27 26.03 -22.22
N VAL A 610 -29.05 26.56 -21.00
CA VAL A 610 -28.96 25.71 -19.81
C VAL A 610 -30.33 25.22 -19.35
N LYS A 611 -31.42 25.98 -19.53
CA LYS A 611 -32.77 25.53 -19.17
C LYS A 611 -33.24 24.44 -20.14
N GLU A 612 -33.00 24.66 -21.42
CA GLU A 612 -33.31 23.77 -22.52
C GLU A 612 -32.53 22.44 -22.43
N LEU A 613 -31.28 22.48 -21.96
CA LEU A 613 -30.51 21.28 -21.61
C LEU A 613 -31.14 20.50 -20.44
N LEU A 614 -31.63 21.18 -19.39
CA LEU A 614 -32.28 20.54 -18.25
C LEU A 614 -33.63 19.91 -18.65
N GLU A 615 -34.39 20.57 -19.53
CA GLU A 615 -35.63 20.02 -20.11
C GLU A 615 -35.36 18.77 -20.95
N LYS A 616 -34.25 18.72 -21.72
CA LYS A 616 -33.80 17.51 -22.43
C LYS A 616 -33.40 16.36 -21.49
N VAL A 617 -32.74 16.67 -20.37
CA VAL A 617 -32.37 15.70 -19.33
C VAL A 617 -33.60 15.07 -18.67
N LEU A 618 -34.63 15.88 -18.37
CA LEU A 618 -35.92 15.37 -17.87
C LEU A 618 -36.61 14.46 -18.90
N LEU A 619 -36.63 14.85 -20.17
CA LEU A 619 -37.27 14.07 -21.23
C LEU A 619 -36.61 12.70 -21.43
N GLU A 620 -35.28 12.61 -21.35
CA GLU A 620 -34.56 11.32 -21.35
C GLU A 620 -34.90 10.49 -20.09
N ALA A 621 -35.04 11.13 -18.92
CA ALA A 621 -35.43 10.46 -17.67
C ALA A 621 -36.87 9.90 -17.70
N GLU A 622 -37.80 10.60 -18.36
CA GLU A 622 -39.18 10.13 -18.59
C GLU A 622 -39.19 8.91 -19.52
N ILE A 623 -38.36 8.89 -20.58
CA ILE A 623 -38.19 7.74 -21.49
C ILE A 623 -37.62 6.52 -20.76
N LEU A 624 -36.80 6.71 -19.71
CA LEU A 624 -36.24 5.64 -18.88
C LEU A 624 -37.21 5.11 -17.82
N GLU A 625 -38.38 5.73 -17.62
CA GLU A 625 -39.37 5.40 -16.58
C GLU A 625 -38.76 5.20 -15.18
N LEU A 626 -37.87 6.10 -14.75
CA LEU A 626 -37.07 5.96 -13.52
C LEU A 626 -37.93 5.83 -12.25
N LYS A 627 -37.86 4.65 -11.62
CA LYS A 627 -38.63 4.30 -10.42
C LYS A 627 -37.75 3.81 -9.27
N ALA A 628 -38.27 3.91 -8.04
CA ALA A 628 -37.80 3.18 -6.87
C ALA A 628 -38.93 2.99 -5.85
N ASN A 629 -38.79 1.99 -4.97
CA ASN A 629 -39.61 1.87 -3.77
C ASN A 629 -38.96 2.66 -2.62
N PRO A 630 -39.61 3.70 -2.03
CA PRO A 630 -39.07 4.42 -0.87
C PRO A 630 -39.35 3.73 0.48
N ASP A 631 -40.30 2.80 0.55
CA ASP A 631 -40.81 2.24 1.82
C ASP A 631 -40.00 1.02 2.33
N LYS A 632 -38.98 0.59 1.59
CA LYS A 632 -38.04 -0.48 1.98
C LYS A 632 -36.78 0.06 2.70
N PRO A 633 -35.96 -0.79 3.34
CA PRO A 633 -34.67 -0.39 3.90
C PRO A 633 -33.77 0.27 2.85
N ALA A 634 -33.02 1.31 3.24
CA ALA A 634 -32.23 2.09 2.29
C ALA A 634 -31.04 1.31 1.73
N VAL A 635 -30.87 1.40 0.42
CA VAL A 635 -29.78 0.82 -0.38
C VAL A 635 -29.24 1.91 -1.30
N GLY A 636 -27.93 1.95 -1.49
CA GLY A 636 -27.28 2.89 -2.40
C GLY A 636 -25.77 2.77 -2.40
N THR A 637 -25.07 3.84 -2.78
CA THR A 637 -23.62 3.82 -3.01
C THR A 637 -22.92 4.95 -2.27
N VAL A 638 -21.73 4.67 -1.74
CA VAL A 638 -20.81 5.69 -1.20
C VAL A 638 -20.22 6.48 -2.36
N VAL A 639 -20.44 7.80 -2.38
CA VAL A 639 -19.81 8.72 -3.34
C VAL A 639 -18.40 9.04 -2.88
N GLU A 640 -18.23 9.51 -1.65
CA GLU A 640 -16.93 9.79 -1.02
C GLU A 640 -16.95 9.58 0.50
N ALA A 641 -15.76 9.42 1.10
CA ALA A 641 -15.58 9.38 2.54
C ALA A 641 -14.35 10.20 2.97
N PHE A 642 -14.49 10.94 4.08
CA PHE A 642 -13.45 11.80 4.66
C PHE A 642 -13.44 11.75 6.20
N LEU A 643 -12.38 12.27 6.82
CA LEU A 643 -12.21 12.32 8.28
C LEU A 643 -12.18 13.76 8.80
N ASP A 644 -13.27 14.19 9.43
CA ASP A 644 -13.39 15.45 10.14
C ASP A 644 -12.87 15.30 11.59
N LYS A 645 -12.03 16.25 12.02
CA LYS A 645 -11.31 16.23 13.31
C LYS A 645 -12.23 16.34 14.54
N GLY A 646 -13.43 16.89 14.41
CA GLY A 646 -14.42 17.03 15.48
C GLY A 646 -15.64 16.14 15.31
N ARG A 647 -15.99 15.75 14.07
CA ARG A 647 -17.17 14.93 13.75
C ARG A 647 -16.86 13.44 13.62
N GLY A 648 -15.61 13.06 13.32
CA GLY A 648 -15.21 11.69 13.00
C GLY A 648 -15.33 11.38 11.51
N TYR A 649 -15.52 10.12 11.16
CA TYR A 649 -15.74 9.72 9.77
C TYR A 649 -17.09 10.21 9.26
N VAL A 650 -17.03 10.89 8.12
CA VAL A 650 -18.16 11.44 7.39
C VAL A 650 -18.14 10.83 5.99
N SER A 651 -19.30 10.39 5.49
CA SER A 651 -19.41 9.77 4.17
C SER A 651 -20.57 10.36 3.40
N THR A 652 -20.27 10.91 2.22
CA THR A 652 -21.28 11.35 1.26
C THR A 652 -21.78 10.11 0.53
N ILE A 653 -23.05 9.80 0.71
CA ILE A 653 -23.73 8.65 0.11
C ILE A 653 -24.87 9.12 -0.78
N LEU A 654 -25.23 8.30 -1.76
CA LEU A 654 -26.40 8.50 -2.59
C LEU A 654 -27.36 7.34 -2.39
N VAL A 655 -28.55 7.63 -1.88
CA VAL A 655 -29.63 6.64 -1.71
C VAL A 655 -30.18 6.32 -3.10
N GLN A 656 -30.18 5.05 -3.50
CA GLN A 656 -30.77 4.61 -4.79
C GLN A 656 -32.20 4.09 -4.61
N ALA A 657 -32.49 3.43 -3.49
CA ALA A 657 -33.83 2.99 -3.13
C ALA A 657 -34.02 2.91 -1.60
N GLY A 658 -35.27 2.84 -1.15
CA GLY A 658 -35.64 2.93 0.27
C GLY A 658 -35.53 4.36 0.83
N THR A 659 -35.80 4.50 2.14
CA THR A 659 -35.68 5.77 2.86
C THR A 659 -34.74 5.61 4.06
N LEU A 660 -33.68 6.42 4.12
CA LEU A 660 -32.67 6.39 5.17
C LEU A 660 -33.04 7.35 6.31
N LYS A 661 -32.78 6.97 7.57
CA LYS A 661 -33.21 7.74 8.77
C LYS A 661 -32.11 7.86 9.82
N ILE A 662 -32.19 8.92 10.65
CA ILE A 662 -31.28 9.04 11.80
C ILE A 662 -31.56 7.93 12.81
N GLY A 663 -30.54 7.11 13.08
CA GLY A 663 -30.62 5.98 13.99
C GLY A 663 -30.52 4.62 13.31
N ASP A 664 -30.51 4.55 11.99
CA ASP A 664 -30.35 3.31 11.23
C ASP A 664 -28.92 2.74 11.38
N TYR A 665 -28.78 1.42 11.23
CA TYR A 665 -27.46 0.77 11.15
C TYR A 665 -27.09 0.54 9.68
N VAL A 666 -25.97 1.14 9.27
CA VAL A 666 -25.45 1.04 7.89
C VAL A 666 -24.22 0.14 7.87
N LEU A 667 -24.19 -0.75 6.88
CA LEU A 667 -23.02 -1.50 6.44
C LEU A 667 -22.59 -0.96 5.07
N ALA A 668 -21.35 -0.47 4.95
CA ALA A 668 -20.76 0.03 3.70
C ALA A 668 -19.39 -0.65 3.48
N GLY A 669 -19.30 -1.51 2.46
CA GLY A 669 -18.11 -2.32 2.22
C GLY A 669 -17.73 -3.17 3.45
N LYS A 670 -16.54 -2.92 4.00
CA LYS A 670 -16.01 -3.53 5.24
C LYS A 670 -16.40 -2.78 6.52
N HIS A 671 -16.91 -1.56 6.41
CA HIS A 671 -17.18 -0.64 7.50
C HIS A 671 -18.64 -0.66 7.94
N HIS A 672 -18.88 -0.41 9.22
CA HIS A 672 -20.23 -0.44 9.79
C HIS A 672 -20.41 0.65 10.85
N GLY A 673 -21.65 1.07 11.07
CA GLY A 673 -21.95 2.05 12.10
C GLY A 673 -23.42 2.37 12.24
N LYS A 674 -23.72 3.27 13.18
CA LYS A 674 -25.06 3.79 13.42
C LYS A 674 -25.12 5.25 13.03
N ILE A 675 -26.09 5.64 12.21
CA ILE A 675 -26.27 7.05 11.82
C ILE A 675 -26.57 7.88 13.08
N ARG A 676 -25.67 8.81 13.40
CA ARG A 676 -25.80 9.77 14.51
C ARG A 676 -26.38 11.10 14.03
N ALA A 677 -26.03 11.50 12.81
CA ALA A 677 -26.50 12.69 12.14
C ALA A 677 -26.45 12.48 10.63
N MET A 678 -27.32 13.20 9.91
CA MET A 678 -27.31 13.30 8.45
C MET A 678 -27.36 14.78 8.06
N GLN A 679 -26.62 15.15 7.02
CA GLN A 679 -26.59 16.51 6.48
C GLN A 679 -26.76 16.51 4.95
N ASP A 680 -27.56 17.45 4.46
CA ASP A 680 -27.61 17.87 3.06
C ASP A 680 -26.24 18.46 2.62
N GLU A 681 -25.97 18.53 1.30
CA GLU A 681 -24.77 19.15 0.71
C GLU A 681 -24.49 20.54 1.31
N ARG A 682 -25.56 21.33 1.52
CA ARG A 682 -25.50 22.70 2.05
C ARG A 682 -25.30 22.75 3.58
N GLY A 683 -25.06 21.60 4.23
CA GLY A 683 -24.81 21.47 5.66
C GLY A 683 -26.06 21.48 6.56
N HIS A 684 -27.26 21.57 5.99
CA HIS A 684 -28.52 21.51 6.74
C HIS A 684 -28.73 20.09 7.30
N SER A 685 -29.15 19.98 8.57
CA SER A 685 -29.39 18.67 9.19
C SER A 685 -30.74 18.08 8.75
N VAL A 686 -30.69 16.98 8.00
CA VAL A 686 -31.87 16.24 7.51
C VAL A 686 -32.18 15.05 8.43
N LYS A 687 -33.46 14.65 8.53
CA LYS A 687 -33.90 13.55 9.43
C LYS A 687 -34.17 12.24 8.71
N GLU A 688 -34.66 12.35 7.49
CA GLU A 688 -35.01 11.26 6.58
C GLU A 688 -34.49 11.67 5.19
N ALA A 689 -34.08 10.70 4.37
CA ALA A 689 -33.58 10.92 3.02
C ALA A 689 -34.15 9.86 2.08
N GLY A 690 -34.75 10.29 0.96
CA GLY A 690 -35.42 9.40 0.02
C GLY A 690 -34.52 8.92 -1.12
N PRO A 691 -35.06 8.13 -2.07
CA PRO A 691 -34.35 7.74 -3.29
C PRO A 691 -33.86 8.95 -4.10
N SER A 692 -32.71 8.79 -4.74
CA SER A 692 -31.95 9.82 -5.47
C SER A 692 -31.45 11.02 -4.64
N THR A 693 -31.73 11.13 -3.34
CA THR A 693 -31.21 12.24 -2.51
C THR A 693 -29.74 11.98 -2.09
N PRO A 694 -28.79 12.89 -2.38
CA PRO A 694 -27.42 12.81 -1.86
C PRO A 694 -27.36 13.33 -0.41
N VAL A 695 -26.73 12.57 0.49
CA VAL A 695 -26.67 12.91 1.92
C VAL A 695 -25.31 12.55 2.53
N SER A 696 -24.79 13.44 3.37
CA SER A 696 -23.60 13.23 4.18
C SER A 696 -23.97 12.60 5.52
N ILE A 697 -23.56 11.35 5.75
CA ILE A 697 -23.82 10.60 6.99
C ILE A 697 -22.62 10.61 7.94
N LEU A 698 -22.90 10.57 9.25
CA LEU A 698 -21.92 10.55 10.32
C LEU A 698 -22.21 9.37 11.26
N GLY A 699 -21.23 8.47 11.44
CA GLY A 699 -21.31 7.42 12.46
C GLY A 699 -20.70 6.05 12.11
N LEU A 700 -20.06 5.91 10.94
CA LEU A 700 -19.28 4.72 10.56
C LEU A 700 -17.98 4.62 11.39
N ASP A 701 -17.47 3.39 11.53
CA ASP A 701 -16.25 3.07 12.28
C ASP A 701 -14.94 3.42 11.54
N GLY A 702 -15.01 3.61 10.22
CA GLY A 702 -13.92 4.05 9.36
C GLY A 702 -14.44 4.74 8.10
N ALA A 703 -13.52 5.12 7.20
CA ALA A 703 -13.88 5.56 5.86
C ALA A 703 -14.19 4.33 4.98
N PRO A 704 -15.44 4.13 4.51
CA PRO A 704 -15.73 3.17 3.44
C PRO A 704 -15.03 3.60 2.15
N THR A 705 -14.81 2.64 1.25
CA THR A 705 -14.18 2.90 -0.04
C THR A 705 -15.17 3.66 -0.93
N ALA A 706 -14.72 4.71 -1.62
CA ALA A 706 -15.58 5.42 -2.56
C ALA A 706 -16.02 4.48 -3.70
N GLY A 707 -17.33 4.28 -3.88
CA GLY A 707 -17.94 3.27 -4.74
C GLY A 707 -18.49 2.02 -4.01
N ASP A 708 -18.23 1.84 -2.71
CA ASP A 708 -18.83 0.75 -1.93
C ASP A 708 -20.37 0.88 -1.91
N LYS A 709 -21.09 -0.20 -2.23
CA LYS A 709 -22.54 -0.30 -1.96
C LYS A 709 -22.78 -0.31 -0.46
N PHE A 710 -23.78 0.44 0.00
CA PHE A 710 -24.26 0.41 1.39
C PHE A 710 -25.67 -0.20 1.48
N ASN A 711 -25.94 -0.86 2.60
CA ASN A 711 -27.26 -1.40 2.95
C ASN A 711 -27.59 -1.05 4.41
N VAL A 712 -28.86 -0.74 4.68
CA VAL A 712 -29.41 -0.61 6.04
C VAL A 712 -29.86 -1.97 6.58
N PHE A 713 -29.55 -2.22 7.86
CA PHE A 713 -30.03 -3.37 8.62
C PHE A 713 -30.81 -2.88 9.86
N GLU A 714 -31.86 -3.61 10.25
CA GLU A 714 -32.57 -3.34 11.51
C GLU A 714 -31.71 -3.74 12.73
N ASP A 715 -30.96 -4.84 12.62
CA ASP A 715 -30.24 -5.45 13.74
C ASP A 715 -28.71 -5.22 13.65
N GLU A 716 -28.14 -4.49 14.61
CA GLU A 716 -26.70 -4.16 14.70
C GLU A 716 -25.80 -5.40 14.57
N ARG A 717 -26.29 -6.54 15.07
CA ARG A 717 -25.54 -7.79 15.16
C ARG A 717 -25.23 -8.41 13.80
N GLU A 718 -26.12 -8.27 12.83
CA GLU A 718 -25.98 -8.88 11.51
C GLU A 718 -24.98 -8.08 10.69
N ALA A 719 -25.19 -6.77 10.57
CA ALA A 719 -24.25 -5.83 9.95
C ALA A 719 -22.82 -6.01 10.50
N LYS A 720 -22.67 -6.17 11.82
CA LYS A 720 -21.39 -6.38 12.49
C LYS A 720 -20.74 -7.73 12.20
N GLN A 721 -21.52 -8.81 12.09
CA GLN A 721 -21.00 -10.13 11.70
C GLN A 721 -20.54 -10.10 10.23
N ILE A 722 -21.31 -9.46 9.36
CA ILE A 722 -20.96 -9.31 7.94
C ILE A 722 -19.69 -8.45 7.78
N ALA A 723 -19.59 -7.31 8.48
CA ALA A 723 -18.39 -6.46 8.49
C ALA A 723 -17.14 -7.20 8.98
N ALA A 724 -17.26 -7.99 10.05
CA ALA A 724 -16.17 -8.83 10.57
C ALA A 724 -15.74 -9.90 9.55
N LYS A 725 -16.70 -10.60 8.92
CA LYS A 725 -16.43 -11.61 7.88
C LYS A 725 -15.73 -10.99 6.66
N ARG A 726 -16.23 -9.86 6.16
CA ARG A 726 -15.59 -9.09 5.06
C ARG A 726 -14.19 -8.63 5.40
N THR A 727 -13.98 -8.12 6.62
CA THR A 727 -12.64 -7.68 7.11
C THR A 727 -11.66 -8.85 7.21
N GLN A 728 -12.12 -10.03 7.65
CA GLN A 728 -11.29 -11.24 7.67
C GLN A 728 -10.91 -11.67 6.25
N LEU A 729 -11.87 -11.78 5.32
CA LEU A 729 -11.62 -12.19 3.94
C LEU A 729 -10.65 -11.24 3.23
N LEU A 730 -10.84 -9.93 3.36
CA LEU A 730 -9.93 -8.92 2.76
C LEU A 730 -8.50 -9.05 3.32
N ARG A 731 -8.36 -9.31 4.63
CA ARG A 731 -7.06 -9.52 5.26
C ARG A 731 -6.39 -10.79 4.73
N GLU A 732 -7.12 -11.89 4.61
CA GLU A 732 -6.62 -13.16 4.07
C GLU A 732 -6.23 -13.04 2.59
N GLN A 733 -7.03 -12.31 1.80
CA GLN A 733 -6.69 -11.97 0.41
C GLN A 733 -5.41 -11.13 0.34
N SER A 734 -5.26 -10.10 1.19
CA SER A 734 -4.05 -9.25 1.21
C SER A 734 -2.76 -10.01 1.56
N VAL A 735 -2.87 -11.07 2.37
CA VAL A 735 -1.73 -11.96 2.68
C VAL A 735 -1.44 -12.91 1.52
N ARG A 736 -2.46 -13.36 0.77
CA ARG A 736 -2.27 -14.15 -0.48
C ARG A 736 -1.71 -13.31 -1.65
N THR A 737 -2.07 -12.03 -1.77
CA THR A 737 -1.60 -11.16 -2.88
C THR A 737 -0.22 -10.55 -2.64
N GLN A 738 0.29 -10.55 -1.40
CA GLN A 738 1.69 -10.27 -1.11
C GLN A 738 2.60 -11.37 -1.70
N ARG A 739 2.97 -11.22 -2.97
CA ARG A 739 4.06 -11.98 -3.58
C ARG A 739 5.32 -11.78 -2.73
N HIS A 740 5.75 -12.83 -2.03
CA HIS A 740 7.05 -12.87 -1.38
C HIS A 740 8.14 -12.80 -2.46
N ILE A 741 8.66 -11.60 -2.70
CA ILE A 741 9.81 -11.39 -3.59
C ILE A 741 10.94 -12.25 -3.04
N THR A 742 11.41 -13.22 -3.83
CA THR A 742 12.36 -14.21 -3.33
C THR A 742 13.72 -13.57 -3.06
N LEU A 743 14.50 -14.14 -2.13
CA LEU A 743 15.88 -13.68 -1.90
C LEU A 743 16.76 -13.82 -3.15
N ASP A 744 16.41 -14.71 -4.08
CA ASP A 744 17.06 -14.84 -5.38
C ASP A 744 16.64 -13.74 -6.37
N GLU A 745 15.38 -13.27 -6.35
CA GLU A 745 14.94 -12.12 -7.15
C GLU A 745 15.50 -10.80 -6.59
N ILE A 746 15.43 -10.59 -5.28
CA ILE A 746 16.07 -9.44 -4.61
C ILE A 746 17.58 -9.49 -4.86
N GLY A 747 18.20 -10.65 -4.69
CA GLY A 747 19.62 -10.89 -4.97
C GLY A 747 19.99 -10.59 -6.43
N ARG A 748 19.16 -10.99 -7.41
CA ARG A 748 19.34 -10.62 -8.83
C ARG A 748 19.19 -9.12 -9.06
N ARG A 749 18.15 -8.47 -8.54
CA ARG A 749 17.92 -7.02 -8.71
C ARG A 749 19.06 -6.19 -8.10
N ILE A 750 19.55 -6.58 -6.92
CA ILE A 750 20.70 -5.95 -6.26
C ILE A 750 22.01 -6.26 -6.98
N ALA A 751 22.21 -7.47 -7.49
CA ALA A 751 23.40 -7.83 -8.27
C ALA A 751 23.46 -7.16 -9.65
N LEU A 752 22.31 -6.77 -10.21
CA LEU A 752 22.21 -5.89 -11.38
C LEU A 752 22.52 -4.41 -11.05
N GLY A 753 22.63 -4.06 -9.77
CA GLY A 753 23.33 -2.86 -9.28
C GLY A 753 22.61 -1.51 -9.45
N GLN A 754 21.38 -1.48 -9.98
CA GLN A 754 20.68 -0.22 -10.32
C GLN A 754 19.23 -0.13 -9.83
N PHE A 755 18.70 -1.15 -9.15
CA PHE A 755 17.34 -1.13 -8.60
C PHE A 755 17.27 -0.34 -7.28
N LYS A 756 16.36 0.64 -7.20
CA LYS A 756 16.04 1.42 -6.00
C LYS A 756 14.55 1.36 -5.69
N GLU A 757 14.21 1.31 -4.41
CA GLU A 757 12.82 1.43 -3.94
C GLU A 757 12.63 2.82 -3.34
N LEU A 758 11.46 3.44 -3.59
CA LEU A 758 11.06 4.70 -2.98
C LEU A 758 9.80 4.48 -2.14
N ASN A 759 9.98 4.44 -0.82
CA ASN A 759 8.92 4.20 0.14
C ASN A 759 8.12 5.49 0.40
N ILE A 760 6.80 5.39 0.30
CA ILE A 760 5.87 6.52 0.46
C ILE A 760 4.75 6.15 1.45
N ILE A 761 4.41 7.08 2.32
CA ILE A 761 3.17 7.06 3.12
C ILE A 761 2.27 8.17 2.60
N LEU A 762 1.07 7.79 2.13
CA LEU A 762 0.12 8.69 1.49
C LEU A 762 -1.06 8.98 2.42
N LYS A 763 -1.28 10.27 2.74
CA LYS A 763 -2.46 10.74 3.46
C LYS A 763 -3.20 11.77 2.64
N GLY A 764 -4.50 11.58 2.44
CA GLY A 764 -5.39 12.53 1.76
C GLY A 764 -6.56 12.95 2.63
N ASP A 765 -7.29 13.97 2.20
CA ASP A 765 -8.51 14.45 2.85
C ASP A 765 -9.71 13.54 2.61
N VAL A 766 -9.87 13.06 1.37
CA VAL A 766 -10.91 12.09 0.96
C VAL A 766 -10.28 10.80 0.39
N ASP A 767 -11.00 9.68 0.49
CA ASP A 767 -10.57 8.36 0.01
C ASP A 767 -10.24 8.33 -1.50
N GLY A 768 -11.11 8.90 -2.33
CA GLY A 768 -10.93 8.88 -3.79
C GLY A 768 -9.66 9.60 -4.28
N SER A 769 -9.24 10.68 -3.63
CA SER A 769 -8.01 11.40 -4.01
C SER A 769 -6.74 10.63 -3.57
N VAL A 770 -6.83 9.85 -2.48
CA VAL A 770 -5.78 8.89 -2.07
C VAL A 770 -5.64 7.76 -3.08
N GLU A 771 -6.75 7.26 -3.63
CA GLU A 771 -6.77 6.26 -4.70
C GLU A 771 -6.18 6.81 -6.00
N ALA A 772 -6.62 7.98 -6.46
CA ALA A 772 -6.12 8.62 -7.69
C ALA A 772 -4.60 8.93 -7.66
N LEU A 773 -4.08 9.33 -6.49
CA LEU A 773 -2.64 9.47 -6.26
C LEU A 773 -1.93 8.12 -6.19
N SER A 774 -2.51 7.11 -5.51
CA SER A 774 -1.98 5.75 -5.44
C SER A 774 -1.77 5.14 -6.83
N ASP A 775 -2.75 5.31 -7.72
CA ASP A 775 -2.69 4.81 -9.10
C ASP A 775 -1.71 5.62 -9.95
N SER A 776 -1.71 6.95 -9.83
CA SER A 776 -0.77 7.82 -10.56
C SER A 776 0.68 7.54 -10.18
N PHE A 777 0.98 7.38 -8.88
CA PHE A 777 2.31 7.03 -8.41
C PHE A 777 2.72 5.60 -8.81
N SER A 778 1.77 4.65 -8.83
CA SER A 778 2.05 3.30 -9.33
C SER A 778 2.44 3.32 -10.82
N LYS A 779 1.76 4.13 -11.65
CA LYS A 779 2.07 4.34 -13.08
C LYS A 779 3.42 5.01 -13.35
N LEU A 780 4.00 5.73 -12.39
CA LEU A 780 5.33 6.34 -12.50
C LEU A 780 6.49 5.35 -12.27
N SER A 781 6.22 4.15 -11.75
CA SER A 781 7.27 3.16 -11.44
C SER A 781 7.99 2.67 -12.70
N THR A 782 9.30 2.50 -12.59
CA THR A 782 10.20 2.08 -13.68
C THR A 782 10.99 0.82 -13.28
N GLU A 783 11.74 0.24 -14.22
CA GLU A 783 12.62 -0.91 -13.95
C GLU A 783 13.80 -0.56 -13.01
N GLU A 784 14.19 0.72 -12.94
CA GLU A 784 15.28 1.23 -12.10
C GLU A 784 14.79 1.76 -10.74
N ILE A 785 13.62 2.43 -10.71
CA ILE A 785 13.02 2.97 -9.49
C ILE A 785 11.57 2.47 -9.36
N GLN A 786 11.32 1.63 -8.36
CA GLN A 786 9.98 1.15 -7.99
C GLN A 786 9.43 2.00 -6.84
N ILE A 787 8.24 2.60 -7.01
CA ILE A 787 7.54 3.28 -5.91
C ILE A 787 6.78 2.24 -5.08
N ASN A 788 6.85 2.36 -3.75
CA ASN A 788 6.21 1.46 -2.81
C ASN A 788 5.36 2.25 -1.79
N ILE A 789 4.04 2.09 -1.86
CA ILE A 789 3.10 2.79 -0.97
C ILE A 789 2.82 1.92 0.26
N ILE A 790 3.58 2.12 1.32
CA ILE A 790 3.53 1.30 2.55
C ILE A 790 2.18 1.44 3.26
N HIS A 791 1.67 2.67 3.34
CA HIS A 791 0.41 2.98 4.00
C HIS A 791 -0.30 4.10 3.23
N LYS A 792 -1.56 3.84 2.87
CA LYS A 792 -2.47 4.85 2.33
C LYS A 792 -3.68 4.99 3.24
N GLY A 793 -4.13 6.22 3.51
CA GLY A 793 -5.26 6.46 4.40
C GLY A 793 -5.78 7.89 4.38
N VAL A 794 -6.92 8.08 5.06
CA VAL A 794 -7.72 9.32 5.00
C VAL A 794 -7.60 10.10 6.32
N GLY A 795 -7.46 11.42 6.21
CA GLY A 795 -7.34 12.38 7.31
C GLY A 795 -5.93 12.88 7.60
N ALA A 796 -5.82 13.71 8.64
CA ALA A 796 -4.58 14.38 9.03
C ALA A 796 -3.46 13.41 9.43
N ILE A 797 -2.22 13.74 9.08
CA ILE A 797 -1.01 12.97 9.43
C ILE A 797 -0.83 12.94 10.95
N THR A 798 -0.65 11.73 11.49
CA THR A 798 -0.59 11.41 12.93
C THR A 798 0.82 11.03 13.38
N GLU A 799 1.05 11.00 14.70
CA GLU A 799 2.31 10.51 15.27
C GLU A 799 2.64 9.07 14.80
N SER A 800 1.63 8.21 14.67
CA SER A 800 1.80 6.83 14.19
C SER A 800 2.30 6.75 12.74
N ASP A 801 1.93 7.71 11.89
CA ASP A 801 2.40 7.77 10.50
C ASP A 801 3.87 8.19 10.43
N VAL A 802 4.29 9.09 11.32
CA VAL A 802 5.69 9.52 11.47
C VAL A 802 6.56 8.40 12.06
N MET A 803 6.06 7.65 13.05
CA MET A 803 6.74 6.46 13.55
C MET A 803 6.87 5.36 12.49
N LEU A 804 5.87 5.21 11.60
CA LEU A 804 5.94 4.28 10.48
C LEU A 804 6.95 4.73 9.41
N ALA A 805 7.01 6.03 9.12
CA ALA A 805 8.02 6.62 8.23
C ALA A 805 9.44 6.38 8.76
N SER A 806 9.67 6.65 10.05
CA SER A 806 10.95 6.40 10.75
C SER A 806 11.39 4.93 10.65
N ALA A 807 10.45 4.00 10.77
CA ALA A 807 10.72 2.57 10.77
C ALA A 807 10.86 1.93 9.37
N SER A 808 10.75 2.71 8.29
CA SER A 808 10.76 2.19 6.90
C SER A 808 11.37 3.15 5.87
N ASP A 809 12.12 4.15 6.34
CA ASP A 809 12.77 5.18 5.51
C ASP A 809 11.85 5.78 4.43
N ALA A 810 10.62 6.15 4.84
CA ALA A 810 9.54 6.56 3.92
C ALA A 810 9.22 8.05 3.99
N ILE A 811 8.95 8.67 2.83
CA ILE A 811 8.51 10.06 2.73
C ILE A 811 6.99 10.15 2.97
N ILE A 812 6.53 11.15 3.72
CA ILE A 812 5.09 11.38 3.96
C ILE A 812 4.56 12.41 2.96
N ILE A 813 3.60 12.00 2.13
CA ILE A 813 2.87 12.86 1.20
C ILE A 813 1.47 13.14 1.75
N GLY A 814 1.21 14.39 2.10
CA GLY A 814 -0.08 14.89 2.56
C GLY A 814 -0.83 15.68 1.48
N PHE A 815 -1.90 15.09 0.95
CA PHE A 815 -2.79 15.72 -0.02
C PHE A 815 -3.95 16.46 0.67
N ASN A 816 -3.98 17.78 0.54
CA ASN A 816 -4.87 18.73 1.22
C ASN A 816 -4.89 18.64 2.78
N VAL A 817 -4.17 17.69 3.37
CA VAL A 817 -4.07 17.45 4.82
C VAL A 817 -2.80 18.03 5.41
N ARG A 818 -2.93 18.52 6.65
CA ARG A 818 -1.84 19.05 7.48
C ARG A 818 -1.55 18.12 8.66
N PRO A 819 -0.32 18.09 9.18
CA PRO A 819 0.03 17.22 10.29
C PRO A 819 -0.56 17.75 11.59
N GLN A 820 -0.77 16.85 12.55
CA GLN A 820 -1.09 17.25 13.92
C GLN A 820 0.15 17.89 14.58
N GLY A 821 -0.05 18.77 15.56
CA GLY A 821 1.05 19.57 16.15
C GLY A 821 2.21 18.71 16.66
N ASN A 822 1.90 17.68 17.43
CA ASN A 822 2.86 16.70 17.92
C ASN A 822 3.59 15.95 16.78
N ALA A 823 2.85 15.54 15.74
CA ALA A 823 3.41 14.81 14.61
C ALA A 823 4.44 15.64 13.83
N LYS A 824 4.23 16.97 13.70
CA LYS A 824 5.23 17.87 13.11
C LYS A 824 6.51 17.93 13.94
N SER A 825 6.41 18.13 15.25
CA SER A 825 7.58 18.17 16.13
C SER A 825 8.28 16.82 16.29
N LEU A 826 7.57 15.70 16.08
CA LEU A 826 8.17 14.38 15.99
C LEU A 826 8.94 14.20 14.68
N ALA A 827 8.37 14.61 13.53
CA ALA A 827 9.05 14.54 12.24
C ALA A 827 10.30 15.44 12.17
N GLU A 828 10.24 16.63 12.77
CA GLU A 828 11.40 17.52 12.96
C GLU A 828 12.50 16.91 13.87
N LYS A 829 12.15 15.95 14.73
CA LYS A 829 13.07 15.28 15.66
C LYS A 829 13.68 13.99 15.08
N GLU A 830 12.92 13.25 14.29
CA GLU A 830 13.38 12.02 13.61
C GLU A 830 13.83 12.28 12.15
N GLU A 831 13.97 13.56 11.75
CA GLU A 831 14.46 14.04 10.43
C GLU A 831 13.65 13.56 9.21
N ILE A 832 12.32 13.42 9.35
CA ILE A 832 11.41 12.91 8.31
C ILE A 832 10.81 14.04 7.48
N ASP A 833 10.96 13.96 6.15
CA ASP A 833 10.31 14.89 5.22
C ASP A 833 8.80 14.65 5.14
N ILE A 834 8.02 15.72 5.32
CA ILE A 834 6.56 15.74 5.15
C ILE A 834 6.23 16.80 4.11
N ARG A 835 5.77 16.35 2.94
CA ARG A 835 5.33 17.20 1.85
C ARG A 835 3.82 17.41 1.86
N HIS A 836 3.40 18.61 1.48
CA HIS A 836 2.00 19.02 1.45
C HIS A 836 1.63 19.61 0.09
N TYR A 837 0.61 19.05 -0.55
CA TYR A 837 0.13 19.50 -1.86
C TYR A 837 -1.39 19.68 -1.83
N SER A 838 -1.90 20.71 -2.51
CA SER A 838 -3.34 20.94 -2.73
C SER A 838 -3.75 20.86 -4.20
N ILE A 839 -2.84 20.40 -5.07
CA ILE A 839 -3.04 20.18 -6.51
C ILE A 839 -2.32 18.89 -6.87
N ILE A 840 -3.02 17.94 -7.48
CA ILE A 840 -2.50 16.58 -7.77
C ILE A 840 -1.26 16.59 -8.68
N TYR A 841 -1.23 17.46 -9.70
CA TYR A 841 -0.06 17.64 -10.58
C TYR A 841 1.21 17.99 -9.81
N ALA A 842 1.15 18.90 -8.84
CA ALA A 842 2.32 19.32 -8.07
C ALA A 842 2.93 18.17 -7.23
N ALA A 843 2.10 17.22 -6.78
CA ALA A 843 2.57 16.02 -6.09
C ALA A 843 3.20 15.00 -7.06
N ILE A 844 2.66 14.89 -8.27
CA ILE A 844 3.17 14.01 -9.35
C ILE A 844 4.52 14.54 -9.87
N ASP A 845 4.65 15.85 -10.06
CA ASP A 845 5.86 16.47 -10.61
C ASP A 845 7.00 16.56 -9.58
N ASP A 846 6.74 16.92 -8.31
CA ASP A 846 7.78 16.92 -7.25
C ASP A 846 8.26 15.47 -6.96
N LEU A 847 7.38 14.46 -7.09
CA LEU A 847 7.78 13.05 -7.03
C LEU A 847 8.63 12.63 -8.25
N ARG A 848 8.27 13.08 -9.46
CA ARG A 848 9.06 12.84 -10.68
C ARG A 848 10.45 13.47 -10.58
N ASP A 849 10.55 14.71 -10.10
CA ASP A 849 11.82 15.41 -9.89
C ASP A 849 12.67 14.74 -8.80
N ALA A 850 12.04 14.25 -7.72
CA ALA A 850 12.72 13.42 -6.72
C ALA A 850 13.27 12.12 -7.31
N MET A 851 12.50 11.43 -8.17
CA MET A 851 12.97 10.24 -8.89
C MET A 851 14.11 10.56 -9.89
N GLU A 852 14.04 11.67 -10.64
CA GLU A 852 15.17 12.12 -11.48
C GLU A 852 16.42 12.42 -10.62
N GLY A 853 16.25 12.95 -9.41
CA GLY A 853 17.32 13.11 -8.43
C GLY A 853 17.90 11.79 -7.89
N MET A 854 17.12 10.70 -7.92
CA MET A 854 17.56 9.35 -7.57
C MET A 854 18.23 8.60 -8.73
N LEU A 855 18.06 9.01 -9.99
CA LEU A 855 18.71 8.37 -11.14
C LEU A 855 20.21 8.66 -11.17
N SER A 856 21.01 7.62 -11.45
CA SER A 856 22.44 7.78 -11.72
C SER A 856 22.65 8.53 -13.05
N PRO A 857 23.60 9.48 -13.14
CA PRO A 857 23.90 10.16 -14.40
C PRO A 857 24.45 9.18 -15.44
N GLU A 858 24.13 9.42 -16.70
CA GLU A 858 24.64 8.66 -17.84
C GLU A 858 25.96 9.27 -18.32
N PHE A 859 27.03 8.48 -18.33
CA PHE A 859 28.33 8.91 -18.82
C PHE A 859 28.37 8.88 -20.34
N LYS A 860 28.21 10.04 -20.97
CA LYS A 860 28.36 10.18 -22.42
C LYS A 860 29.78 10.57 -22.78
N GLU A 861 30.36 9.88 -23.76
CA GLU A 861 31.62 10.29 -24.35
C GLU A 861 31.42 11.45 -25.34
N GLU A 862 32.19 12.52 -25.17
CA GLU A 862 32.28 13.64 -26.10
C GLU A 862 33.71 13.73 -26.64
N ILE A 863 33.84 13.65 -27.97
CA ILE A 863 35.13 13.78 -28.66
C ILE A 863 35.48 15.27 -28.68
N THR A 864 36.58 15.65 -28.02
CA THR A 864 37.00 17.07 -27.95
C THR A 864 37.84 17.47 -29.15
N GLY A 865 38.49 16.51 -29.81
CA GLY A 865 39.34 16.74 -30.98
C GLY A 865 40.13 15.51 -31.42
N THR A 866 40.77 15.62 -32.56
CA THR A 866 41.59 14.57 -33.19
C THR A 866 42.96 15.13 -33.58
N ALA A 867 44.00 14.29 -33.53
CA ALA A 867 45.35 14.64 -33.92
C ALA A 867 46.01 13.51 -34.72
N GLU A 868 46.72 13.86 -35.78
CA GLU A 868 47.42 12.92 -36.68
C GLU A 868 48.91 12.89 -36.34
N ILE A 869 49.47 11.69 -36.20
CA ILE A 869 50.88 11.48 -35.84
C ILE A 869 51.75 11.56 -37.09
N ARG A 870 52.77 12.42 -37.06
CA ARG A 870 53.64 12.72 -38.21
C ARG A 870 55.10 12.27 -38.06
N GLU A 871 55.61 12.22 -36.83
CA GLU A 871 57.00 11.87 -36.53
C GLU A 871 57.10 11.23 -35.14
N LEU A 872 58.09 10.35 -34.92
CA LEU A 872 58.21 9.56 -33.70
C LEU A 872 59.58 9.75 -33.01
N PHE A 873 59.58 10.48 -31.89
CA PHE A 873 60.79 10.78 -31.12
C PHE A 873 61.00 9.74 -30.02
N LYS A 874 61.99 8.85 -30.21
CA LYS A 874 62.34 7.80 -29.23
C LYS A 874 63.43 8.31 -28.28
N ILE A 875 63.07 8.56 -27.02
CA ILE A 875 63.97 9.12 -26.00
C ILE A 875 64.26 8.08 -24.91
N SER A 876 65.53 7.67 -24.78
CA SER A 876 66.00 6.52 -23.99
C SER A 876 65.71 6.53 -22.47
N LYS A 877 65.15 7.61 -21.93
CA LYS A 877 64.72 7.75 -20.52
C LYS A 877 63.24 8.11 -20.35
N VAL A 878 62.51 8.34 -21.43
CA VAL A 878 61.14 8.88 -21.39
C VAL A 878 60.15 7.96 -22.13
N GLY A 879 60.56 7.33 -23.24
CA GLY A 879 59.73 6.47 -24.07
C GLY A 879 59.60 6.98 -25.51
N THR A 880 58.57 6.52 -26.23
CA THR A 880 58.16 7.11 -27.52
C THR A 880 57.31 8.35 -27.26
N ILE A 881 57.70 9.49 -27.84
CA ILE A 881 56.87 10.70 -27.93
C ILE A 881 56.41 10.84 -29.39
N ALA A 882 55.12 10.97 -29.60
CA ALA A 882 54.54 11.22 -30.91
C ALA A 882 54.50 12.73 -31.19
N GLY A 883 55.05 13.15 -32.33
CA GLY A 883 54.85 14.48 -32.89
C GLY A 883 53.54 14.50 -33.68
N CYS A 884 52.52 15.17 -33.14
CA CYS A 884 51.16 15.16 -33.68
C CYS A 884 50.72 16.56 -34.09
N MET A 885 49.99 16.68 -35.20
CA MET A 885 49.25 17.91 -35.55
C MET A 885 47.78 17.71 -35.19
N VAL A 886 47.17 18.64 -34.45
CA VAL A 886 45.72 18.59 -34.17
C VAL A 886 44.94 18.89 -35.45
N THR A 887 44.25 17.88 -36.00
CA THR A 887 43.50 17.95 -37.26
C THR A 887 42.09 18.48 -37.06
N ASP A 888 41.45 18.22 -35.91
CA ASP A 888 40.19 18.87 -35.53
C ASP A 888 40.02 19.10 -34.03
N GLY A 889 39.16 20.05 -33.66
CA GLY A 889 38.82 20.38 -32.28
C GLY A 889 40.01 20.87 -31.42
N LYS A 890 40.07 20.38 -30.18
CA LYS A 890 41.16 20.61 -29.22
C LYS A 890 41.53 19.33 -28.48
N ILE A 891 42.81 19.17 -28.15
CA ILE A 891 43.31 18.11 -27.26
C ILE A 891 43.69 18.74 -25.91
N PHE A 892 43.10 18.25 -24.81
CA PHE A 892 43.49 18.62 -23.45
C PHE A 892 44.40 17.54 -22.83
N LYS A 893 45.32 17.95 -21.94
CA LYS A 893 46.20 17.02 -21.21
C LYS A 893 45.43 16.05 -20.29
N SER A 894 44.20 16.41 -19.90
CA SER A 894 43.30 15.62 -19.06
C SER A 894 42.40 14.65 -19.82
N ASN A 895 42.45 14.62 -21.16
CA ASN A 895 41.60 13.74 -21.96
C ASN A 895 42.01 12.26 -21.84
N LYS A 896 41.01 11.39 -21.99
CA LYS A 896 41.23 10.01 -22.42
C LYS A 896 41.46 10.00 -23.92
N ILE A 897 42.21 9.03 -24.40
CA ILE A 897 42.61 8.94 -25.81
C ILE A 897 42.38 7.55 -26.38
N ARG A 898 42.01 7.53 -27.66
CA ARG A 898 41.96 6.36 -28.54
C ARG A 898 43.04 6.50 -29.61
N LEU A 899 43.92 5.51 -29.70
CA LEU A 899 44.84 5.37 -30.84
C LEU A 899 44.14 4.55 -31.92
N ILE A 900 44.01 5.11 -33.12
CA ILE A 900 43.26 4.55 -34.24
C ILE A 900 44.21 4.40 -35.44
N ARG A 901 44.27 3.18 -36.00
CA ARG A 901 45.05 2.84 -37.21
C ARG A 901 44.10 2.22 -38.22
N GLU A 902 44.08 2.74 -39.46
CA GLU A 902 43.20 2.26 -40.54
C GLU A 902 41.70 2.17 -40.17
N GLY A 903 41.25 2.97 -39.20
CA GLY A 903 39.88 2.98 -38.68
C GLY A 903 39.60 2.03 -37.49
N VAL A 904 40.58 1.26 -37.03
CA VAL A 904 40.47 0.36 -35.87
C VAL A 904 41.13 0.96 -34.63
N VAL A 905 40.42 0.95 -33.49
CA VAL A 905 40.98 1.36 -32.19
C VAL A 905 41.98 0.30 -31.70
N ILE A 906 43.26 0.64 -31.69
CA ILE A 906 44.34 -0.23 -31.18
C ILE A 906 44.47 -0.12 -29.66
N TYR A 907 44.39 1.10 -29.12
CA TYR A 907 44.65 1.35 -27.70
C TYR A 907 43.71 2.42 -27.13
N THR A 908 43.28 2.22 -25.89
CA THR A 908 42.54 3.20 -25.07
C THR A 908 43.35 3.51 -23.82
N GLY A 909 43.50 4.80 -23.49
CA GLY A 909 44.30 5.19 -22.33
C GLY A 909 44.27 6.69 -22.04
N GLU A 910 45.33 7.19 -21.42
CA GLU A 910 45.47 8.57 -20.96
C GLU A 910 46.78 9.19 -21.45
N LEU A 911 46.84 10.52 -21.53
CA LEU A 911 48.07 11.24 -21.82
C LEU A 911 48.93 11.40 -20.55
N LEU A 912 50.20 10.99 -20.63
CA LEU A 912 51.19 11.23 -19.58
C LEU A 912 51.73 12.67 -19.67
N ALA A 913 52.00 13.13 -20.89
CA ALA A 913 52.47 14.47 -21.19
C ALA A 913 51.86 15.01 -22.48
N LEU A 914 51.60 16.33 -22.48
CA LEU A 914 51.21 17.13 -23.63
C LEU A 914 52.10 18.36 -23.62
N LYS A 915 52.99 18.46 -24.61
CA LYS A 915 53.98 19.55 -24.71
C LYS A 915 53.88 20.23 -26.07
N ARG A 916 54.31 21.49 -26.14
CA ARG A 916 54.51 22.20 -27.41
C ARG A 916 55.90 22.81 -27.39
N PHE A 917 56.74 22.39 -28.34
CA PHE A 917 58.19 22.60 -28.34
C PHE A 917 58.86 22.12 -27.03
N LYS A 918 59.06 23.00 -26.04
CA LYS A 918 59.68 22.67 -24.75
C LYS A 918 58.70 22.75 -23.56
N ASP A 919 57.57 23.41 -23.75
CA ASP A 919 56.68 23.82 -22.67
C ASP A 919 55.54 22.81 -22.48
N ASP A 920 55.17 22.51 -21.22
CA ASP A 920 53.96 21.75 -20.90
C ASP A 920 52.71 22.61 -21.11
N VAL A 921 51.78 22.15 -21.94
CA VAL A 921 50.54 22.86 -22.27
C VAL A 921 49.32 22.12 -21.73
N LYS A 922 48.30 22.88 -21.32
CA LYS A 922 47.02 22.34 -20.84
C LYS A 922 46.12 21.90 -22.00
N GLU A 923 46.12 22.66 -23.09
CA GLU A 923 45.38 22.38 -24.32
C GLU A 923 46.23 22.70 -25.56
N VAL A 924 45.91 22.03 -26.68
CA VAL A 924 46.40 22.35 -28.03
C VAL A 924 45.19 22.42 -28.96
N SER A 925 45.12 23.47 -29.78
CA SER A 925 44.02 23.70 -30.73
C SER A 925 44.36 23.25 -32.15
N LYS A 926 43.32 22.96 -32.95
CA LYS A 926 43.39 22.66 -34.39
C LYS A 926 44.44 23.50 -35.14
N GLY A 927 45.24 22.83 -35.97
CA GLY A 927 46.28 23.44 -36.81
C GLY A 927 47.63 23.71 -36.12
N TYR A 928 47.79 23.34 -34.85
CA TYR A 928 49.09 23.42 -34.15
C TYR A 928 49.70 22.04 -33.90
N ASP A 929 51.02 21.95 -34.05
CA ASP A 929 51.80 20.76 -33.70
C ASP A 929 52.07 20.68 -32.19
N CYS A 930 52.15 19.45 -31.68
CA CYS A 930 52.42 19.13 -30.28
C CYS A 930 53.14 17.79 -30.11
N GLY A 931 53.88 17.64 -29.01
CA GLY A 931 54.44 16.37 -28.56
C GLY A 931 53.48 15.71 -27.57
N MET A 932 52.95 14.54 -27.93
CA MET A 932 52.02 13.75 -27.13
C MET A 932 52.72 12.49 -26.62
N GLN A 933 52.57 12.18 -25.34
CA GLN A 933 53.08 10.95 -24.75
C GLN A 933 51.94 10.13 -24.12
N ILE A 934 51.78 8.90 -24.59
CA ILE A 934 50.75 7.97 -24.12
C ILE A 934 51.24 7.26 -22.85
N LYS A 935 50.38 7.16 -21.83
CA LYS A 935 50.66 6.45 -20.57
C LYS A 935 50.64 4.93 -20.80
N GLY A 936 51.79 4.28 -20.64
CA GLY A 936 51.93 2.82 -20.65
C GLY A 936 51.99 2.14 -22.03
N TYR A 937 51.94 2.89 -23.13
CA TYR A 937 51.93 2.35 -24.50
C TYR A 937 52.97 3.04 -25.38
N ASN A 938 53.74 2.27 -26.15
CA ASN A 938 54.89 2.76 -26.93
C ASN A 938 54.90 2.36 -28.42
N ASP A 939 54.01 1.46 -28.87
CA ASP A 939 53.92 0.98 -30.27
C ASP A 939 53.02 1.89 -31.13
N ILE A 940 53.50 3.12 -31.28
CA ILE A 940 52.88 4.19 -32.06
C ILE A 940 53.56 4.23 -33.43
N GLN A 941 52.78 4.38 -34.50
CA GLN A 941 53.26 4.47 -35.88
C GLN A 941 52.96 5.85 -36.49
N GLU A 942 53.64 6.19 -37.58
CA GLU A 942 53.34 7.40 -38.36
C GLU A 942 52.01 7.22 -39.10
N TYR A 943 51.25 8.30 -39.26
CA TYR A 943 49.86 8.34 -39.77
C TYR A 943 48.80 7.65 -38.89
N ASP A 944 49.15 7.18 -37.69
CA ASP A 944 48.16 6.86 -36.65
C ASP A 944 47.38 8.12 -36.23
N VAL A 945 46.09 7.96 -35.90
CA VAL A 945 45.23 9.04 -35.41
C VAL A 945 44.97 8.88 -33.91
N ILE A 946 45.20 9.94 -33.13
CA ILE A 946 44.81 10.03 -31.73
C ILE A 946 43.49 10.81 -31.65
N GLU A 947 42.41 10.14 -31.26
CA GLU A 947 41.13 10.75 -30.90
C GLU A 947 41.13 11.05 -29.39
N GLY A 948 40.93 12.32 -29.01
CA GLY A 948 40.81 12.75 -27.63
C GLY A 948 39.34 12.89 -27.23
N PHE A 949 38.93 12.21 -26.17
CA PHE A 949 37.56 12.24 -25.66
C PHE A 949 37.51 12.49 -24.14
N THR A 950 36.38 13.05 -23.71
CA THR A 950 36.04 13.26 -22.30
C THR A 950 34.73 12.55 -21.98
N THR A 951 34.59 12.06 -20.75
CA THR A 951 33.33 11.48 -20.26
C THR A 951 32.56 12.55 -19.52
N VAL A 952 31.45 13.01 -20.11
CA VAL A 952 30.54 14.02 -19.54
C VAL A 952 29.39 13.31 -18.82
N GLU A 953 29.13 13.71 -17.58
CA GLU A 953 27.96 13.27 -16.83
C GLU A 953 26.71 13.99 -17.32
N VAL A 954 25.82 13.26 -18.01
CA VAL A 954 24.52 13.76 -18.43
C VAL A 954 23.47 13.31 -17.41
N LYS A 955 22.75 14.25 -16.80
CA LYS A 955 21.62 13.90 -15.92
C LYS A 955 20.57 13.11 -16.72
N LYS A 956 20.30 11.88 -16.29
CA LYS A 956 19.29 11.02 -16.87
C LYS A 956 17.91 11.55 -16.48
N LYS A 957 17.02 11.66 -17.46
CA LYS A 957 15.62 12.07 -17.26
C LYS A 957 14.68 10.88 -17.36
N LEU A 958 13.54 10.98 -16.68
CA LEU A 958 12.44 10.04 -16.87
C LEU A 958 11.79 10.29 -18.23
N LYS A 959 11.39 9.21 -18.91
CA LYS A 959 10.71 9.24 -20.21
C LYS A 959 9.19 9.12 -20.08
#